data_AF-A0A847HQ08-F1
#
_entry.id   AF-A0A847HQ08-F1
#
_cell.length_a   1.000
_cell.length_b   1.000
_cell.length_c   1.000
_cell.angle_alpha   90.00
_cell.angle_beta   90.00
_cell.angle_gamma   90.00
#
_symmetry.space_group_name_H-M   'P 1'
#
loop_
_entity.id
_entity.type
_entity.pdbx_description
1 polymer ?
#
loop_
_entity_poly.entity_id
_entity_poly.type
_entity_poly.pdbx_seq_one_letter_code
_entity_poly.pdbx_strand_id
1 'polypeptide(L)'
;MTLSQPKSNLKFRVALFVVAFVMPVVAFSLLSTFSFERSLESENIILTNIADASAQRLQYAADNRRFWCHELDQIFAHASDFETLNLALQKLSEQHDQQMSWIIWDAHANEVINNLKSSPGKEIWERVGRILRDAAASWWFNLPAEDDIFLRNVLGPHFESKTIQRSVFRTDADLSELSYFAPSGSIWADFNERTGLMVLFSESVDNKAQGLWQFIDEASFSESGFALLGDGFFYSSEAVLTPEKVMELREFFRVHAPANLADDRQLVTARYIDENLFLYVFRPRPHPSTPARNSALFALLLAFFWLLVLRETQLKRFNYSIRYVVVGLIAIANLFPLMIMSVFGLHYLEQKRQILIEERRIEAVNFLNRIEGEYVSETHRIKSFAISNIQELGKTLQKEELSEENTRSFRQVMAGVAGKFMVIASTTVPTISDVAFLGRNESYLLNASNTGCLENMPYREDNRIQLNETLCKIGAAFISYYNGTSMSERVLAEVELVVEAIFQSRMLATFHKFLRVFEHVENIGMGMERHPTFLHCLSLNQDKLADYLFMFHFNQSVQAANFMASTDSILQGNAQGVKVLYSTGKSLKNLTTRPFNESNILRELFAKLTYYSQPSADLVELASETWIVTGFVSRIIADNCLLALSPISTIDRRLAGEKNQLLAIMLINILLVAGIALIFANTLLRPVARLQEATQAIRRRDFSFRIGEQGKDEFGQMSRIFDTALRDLEEMSIARDVQQQLFPKQQVDTGDYDMFCKTLTMADLGGDYLDVFPLDEHRFVMILGDVAGHGVGAAMIMAMAKSAMLNLVELLDRPSELLSRLNTLIYRTKTKKQRKIMTFQYIMVDTQAHRVVYANAGGCSPFLIRSTTRSPEEIKVAGAALGAFKNSRFSQSEINLDPGDTLVLYTDGLVESRNNAGEEIGFDGFGESLVVARCKGSQAYYDAIMAANKVWRQDQPRQDDFSLMILQRCVS
;
A
#
# COMPACT_ATOMS: atom_id res chain seq x y z
N MET A 1 31.62 24.90 44.95
CA MET A 1 30.25 24.42 45.21
C MET A 1 29.79 23.59 44.03
N THR A 2 29.44 22.34 44.28
CA THR A 2 29.00 21.33 43.31
C THR A 2 27.69 21.73 42.63
N LEU A 3 27.75 22.08 41.34
CA LEU A 3 26.58 22.28 40.49
C LEU A 3 25.91 20.93 40.23
N SER A 4 24.78 20.70 40.88
CA SER A 4 23.86 19.61 40.57
C SER A 4 23.40 19.73 39.12
N GLN A 5 23.77 18.77 38.28
CA GLN A 5 23.19 18.63 36.94
C GLN A 5 21.66 18.57 37.05
N PRO A 6 20.91 19.33 36.23
CA PRO A 6 19.46 19.24 36.25
C PRO A 6 19.04 17.87 35.69
N LYS A 7 18.52 17.01 36.57
CA LYS A 7 17.70 15.85 36.20
C LYS A 7 16.40 16.33 35.56
N SER A 8 16.44 16.73 34.30
CA SER A 8 15.23 17.00 33.51
C SER A 8 15.57 16.99 32.03
N ASN A 9 15.61 15.79 31.44
CA ASN A 9 15.50 15.62 29.99
C ASN A 9 15.11 14.20 29.57
N LEU A 10 14.93 13.28 30.52
CA LEU A 10 14.52 11.91 30.20
C LEU A 10 13.09 11.88 29.64
N LYS A 11 12.14 12.61 30.23
CA LYS A 11 10.75 12.65 29.76
C LYS A 11 10.60 13.24 28.36
N PHE A 12 11.34 14.30 28.05
CA PHE A 12 11.34 14.92 26.72
C PHE A 12 12.02 14.06 25.67
N ARG A 13 13.19 13.48 25.98
CA ARG A 13 13.88 12.54 25.09
C ARG A 13 13.08 11.26 24.86
N VAL A 14 12.39 10.75 25.89
CA VAL A 14 11.50 9.59 25.78
C VAL A 14 10.26 9.93 24.97
N ALA A 15 9.63 11.10 25.16
CA ALA A 15 8.49 11.51 24.35
C ALA A 15 8.87 11.70 22.86
N LEU A 16 10.01 12.34 22.59
CA LEU A 16 10.52 12.49 21.23
C LEU A 16 10.89 11.13 20.61
N PHE A 17 11.48 10.22 21.38
CA PHE A 17 11.76 8.85 20.95
C PHE A 17 10.48 8.06 20.67
N VAL A 18 9.47 8.14 21.54
CA VAL A 18 8.20 7.42 21.35
C VAL A 18 7.46 7.95 20.10
N VAL A 19 7.40 9.26 19.91
CA VAL A 19 6.70 9.87 18.76
C VAL A 19 7.47 9.69 17.45
N ALA A 20 8.80 9.85 17.45
CA ALA A 20 9.60 9.79 16.23
C ALA A 20 10.11 8.38 15.86
N PHE A 21 10.11 7.42 16.80
CA PHE A 21 10.63 6.06 16.57
C PHE A 21 9.57 4.99 16.79
N VAL A 22 8.90 4.97 17.95
CA VAL A 22 7.97 3.88 18.29
C VAL A 22 6.70 3.94 17.44
N MET A 23 6.09 5.12 17.28
CA MET A 23 4.86 5.25 16.47
C MET A 23 5.04 4.84 15.00
N PRO A 24 6.08 5.31 14.27
CA PRO A 24 6.30 4.90 12.88
C PRO A 24 6.58 3.40 12.74
N VAL A 25 7.35 2.80 13.66
CA VAL A 25 7.63 1.36 13.63
C VAL A 25 6.40 0.53 13.92
N VAL A 26 5.59 0.91 14.92
CA VAL A 26 4.33 0.20 15.23
C VAL A 26 3.32 0.35 14.10
N ALA A 27 3.17 1.56 13.54
CA ALA A 27 2.29 1.81 12.41
C ALA A 27 2.73 1.00 11.17
N PHE A 28 4.03 1.04 10.84
CA PHE A 28 4.58 0.26 9.73
C PHE A 28 4.45 -1.25 9.95
N SER A 29 4.68 -1.73 11.16
CA SER A 29 4.56 -3.16 11.48
C SER A 29 3.12 -3.63 11.35
N LEU A 30 2.15 -2.91 11.94
CA LEU A 30 0.72 -3.21 11.80
C LEU A 30 0.27 -3.19 10.33
N LEU A 31 0.72 -2.21 9.55
CA LEU A 31 0.41 -2.12 8.14
C LEU A 31 1.10 -3.19 7.29
N SER A 32 2.33 -3.58 7.63
CA SER A 32 3.03 -4.67 6.95
C SER A 32 2.31 -6.00 7.20
N THR A 33 1.87 -6.25 8.44
CA THR A 33 1.08 -7.43 8.81
C THR A 33 -0.27 -7.42 8.10
N PHE A 34 -0.98 -6.29 8.11
CA PHE A 34 -2.24 -6.13 7.39
C PHE A 34 -2.08 -6.31 5.89
N SER A 35 -1.02 -5.77 5.29
CA SER A 35 -0.71 -5.93 3.86
C SER A 35 -0.38 -7.39 3.52
N PHE A 36 0.31 -8.09 4.42
CA PHE A 36 0.62 -9.50 4.26
C PHE A 36 -0.63 -10.37 4.38
N GLU A 37 -1.49 -10.12 5.37
CA GLU A 37 -2.77 -10.80 5.52
C GLU A 37 -3.65 -10.60 4.28
N ARG A 38 -3.73 -9.36 3.77
CA ARG A 38 -4.46 -9.05 2.52
C ARG A 38 -3.83 -9.69 1.30
N SER A 39 -2.50 -9.73 1.20
CA SER A 39 -1.80 -10.43 0.12
C SER A 39 -2.01 -11.94 0.20
N LEU A 40 -2.06 -12.52 1.40
CA LEU A 40 -2.36 -13.94 1.59
C LEU A 40 -3.82 -14.26 1.23
N GLU A 41 -4.76 -13.40 1.61
CA GLU A 41 -6.18 -13.50 1.23
C GLU A 41 -6.33 -13.41 -0.30
N SER A 42 -5.63 -12.48 -0.94
CA SER A 42 -5.54 -12.35 -2.40
C SER A 42 -5.01 -13.63 -3.06
N GLU A 43 -3.88 -14.16 -2.58
CA GLU A 43 -3.29 -15.39 -3.13
C GLU A 43 -4.21 -16.60 -2.96
N ASN A 44 -4.96 -16.67 -1.85
CA ASN A 44 -5.98 -17.69 -1.66
C ASN A 44 -7.11 -17.57 -2.70
N ILE A 45 -7.61 -16.36 -2.97
CA ILE A 45 -8.63 -16.13 -3.99
C ILE A 45 -8.11 -16.53 -5.37
N ILE A 46 -6.90 -16.09 -5.73
CA ILE A 46 -6.27 -16.42 -7.02
C ILE A 46 -6.10 -17.93 -7.17
N LEU A 47 -5.58 -18.61 -6.14
CA LEU A 47 -5.39 -20.07 -6.16
C LEU A 47 -6.71 -20.81 -6.38
N THR A 48 -7.76 -20.37 -5.69
CA THR A 48 -9.13 -20.92 -5.82
C THR A 48 -9.62 -20.77 -7.25
N ASN A 49 -9.47 -19.57 -7.82
CA ASN A 49 -9.92 -19.24 -9.17
C ASN A 49 -9.18 -20.03 -10.25
N ILE A 50 -7.86 -20.16 -10.11
CA ILE A 50 -7.03 -21.00 -11.00
C ILE A 50 -7.49 -22.44 -10.94
N ALA A 51 -7.77 -22.97 -9.74
CA ALA A 51 -8.23 -24.34 -9.57
C ALA A 51 -9.60 -24.60 -10.20
N ASP A 52 -10.54 -23.67 -10.07
CA ASP A 52 -11.86 -23.78 -10.72
C ASP A 52 -11.74 -23.75 -12.24
N ALA A 53 -10.98 -22.81 -12.80
CA ALA A 53 -10.76 -22.71 -14.24
C ALA A 53 -10.02 -23.94 -14.80
N SER A 54 -9.03 -24.43 -14.05
CA SER A 54 -8.22 -25.58 -14.44
C SER A 54 -8.99 -26.89 -14.34
N ALA A 55 -9.88 -27.05 -13.36
CA ALA A 55 -10.77 -28.20 -13.25
C ALA A 55 -11.71 -28.30 -14.45
N GLN A 56 -12.22 -27.16 -14.95
CA GLN A 56 -13.02 -27.12 -16.18
C GLN A 56 -12.19 -27.55 -17.40
N ARG A 57 -10.96 -27.03 -17.54
CA ARG A 57 -10.08 -27.31 -18.68
C ARG A 57 -9.58 -28.76 -18.69
N LEU A 58 -9.37 -29.34 -17.51
CA LEU A 58 -8.97 -30.74 -17.34
C LEU A 58 -10.01 -31.72 -17.89
N GLN A 59 -11.30 -31.39 -17.81
CA GLN A 59 -12.34 -32.21 -18.45
C GLN A 59 -12.21 -32.29 -19.97
N TYR A 60 -11.62 -31.28 -20.62
CA TYR A 60 -11.29 -31.31 -22.05
C TYR A 60 -10.01 -32.11 -22.32
N ALA A 61 -8.98 -31.90 -21.50
CA ALA A 61 -7.73 -32.64 -21.57
C ALA A 61 -7.93 -34.16 -21.35
N ALA A 62 -8.99 -34.54 -20.62
CA ALA A 62 -9.42 -35.92 -20.46
C ALA A 62 -9.99 -36.54 -21.75
N ASP A 63 -10.45 -35.75 -22.73
CA ASP A 63 -10.96 -36.22 -24.02
C ASP A 63 -9.81 -36.37 -25.03
N ASN A 64 -9.23 -37.57 -25.08
CA ASN A 64 -8.04 -37.83 -25.88
C ASN A 64 -8.28 -37.70 -27.40
N ARG A 65 -9.51 -37.88 -27.88
CA ARG A 65 -9.83 -37.77 -29.32
C ARG A 65 -9.76 -36.32 -29.79
N ARG A 66 -10.30 -35.40 -28.99
CA ARG A 66 -10.26 -33.96 -29.26
C ARG A 66 -8.85 -33.40 -29.23
N PHE A 67 -8.03 -33.89 -28.29
CA PHE A 67 -6.60 -33.60 -28.23
C PHE A 67 -5.92 -33.87 -29.58
N TRP A 68 -6.14 -35.06 -30.14
CA TRP A 68 -5.55 -35.44 -31.43
C TRP A 68 -6.06 -34.59 -32.60
N CYS A 69 -7.35 -34.28 -32.64
CA CYS A 69 -7.89 -33.36 -33.65
C CYS A 69 -7.20 -32.00 -33.59
N HIS A 70 -6.99 -31.45 -32.39
CA HIS A 70 -6.38 -30.14 -32.20
C HIS A 70 -4.92 -30.09 -32.65
N GLU A 71 -4.10 -31.06 -32.24
CA GLU A 71 -2.68 -31.13 -32.61
C GLU A 71 -2.51 -31.32 -34.13
N LEU A 72 -3.35 -32.16 -34.75
CA LEU A 72 -3.33 -32.36 -36.19
C LEU A 72 -3.79 -31.11 -36.97
N ASP A 73 -4.82 -30.42 -36.50
CA ASP A 73 -5.27 -29.14 -37.07
C ASP A 73 -4.14 -28.09 -37.03
N GLN A 74 -3.44 -27.97 -35.90
CA GLN A 74 -2.34 -27.02 -35.77
C GLN A 74 -1.20 -27.34 -36.74
N ILE A 75 -0.77 -28.60 -36.79
CA ILE A 75 0.29 -29.06 -37.69
C ILE A 75 -0.11 -28.82 -39.15
N PHE A 76 -1.34 -29.17 -39.52
CA PHE A 76 -1.84 -29.01 -40.88
C PHE A 76 -1.99 -27.54 -41.29
N ALA A 77 -2.39 -26.66 -40.37
CA ALA A 77 -2.54 -25.22 -40.63
C ALA A 77 -1.19 -24.47 -40.75
N HIS A 78 -0.16 -24.90 -40.03
CA HIS A 78 1.14 -24.23 -39.98
C HIS A 78 2.18 -24.82 -40.94
N ALA A 79 1.95 -26.00 -41.50
CA ALA A 79 2.85 -26.60 -42.46
C ALA A 79 2.92 -25.78 -43.76
N SER A 80 4.14 -25.45 -44.19
CA SER A 80 4.39 -24.67 -45.41
C SER A 80 4.63 -25.54 -46.65
N ASP A 81 5.09 -26.78 -46.46
CA ASP A 81 5.33 -27.78 -47.51
C ASP A 81 5.04 -29.22 -47.01
N PHE A 82 5.03 -30.17 -47.96
CA PHE A 82 4.69 -31.58 -47.69
C PHE A 82 5.73 -32.30 -46.81
N GLU A 83 7.02 -31.96 -46.92
CA GLU A 83 8.08 -32.61 -46.13
C GLU A 83 8.04 -32.15 -44.66
N THR A 84 7.82 -30.86 -44.43
CA THR A 84 7.63 -30.29 -43.08
C THR A 84 6.41 -30.90 -42.40
N LEU A 85 5.32 -31.08 -43.14
CA LEU A 85 4.11 -31.75 -42.64
C LEU A 85 4.41 -33.20 -42.24
N ASN A 86 5.09 -33.95 -43.10
CA ASN A 86 5.44 -35.35 -42.83
C ASN A 86 6.38 -35.51 -41.62
N LEU A 87 7.38 -34.63 -41.50
CA LEU A 87 8.31 -34.63 -40.35
C LEU A 87 7.59 -34.27 -39.04
N ALA A 88 6.66 -33.30 -39.08
CA ALA A 88 5.86 -32.92 -37.91
C ALA A 88 4.97 -34.09 -37.43
N LEU A 89 4.34 -34.83 -38.35
CA LEU A 89 3.53 -36.02 -38.02
C LEU A 89 4.38 -37.16 -37.45
N GLN A 90 5.58 -37.41 -38.00
CA GLN A 90 6.52 -38.39 -37.43
C GLN A 90 6.94 -38.01 -36.01
N LYS A 91 7.32 -36.75 -35.80
CA LYS A 91 7.69 -36.26 -34.46
C LYS A 91 6.55 -36.36 -33.46
N LEU A 92 5.32 -36.04 -33.87
CA LEU A 92 4.13 -36.16 -33.03
C LEU A 92 3.86 -37.63 -32.64
N SER A 93 4.00 -38.56 -33.59
CA SER A 93 3.88 -40.00 -33.35
C SER A 93 4.91 -40.52 -32.34
N GLU A 94 6.18 -40.11 -32.48
CA GLU A 94 7.27 -40.51 -31.58
C GLU A 94 7.13 -39.89 -30.19
N GLN A 95 6.78 -38.61 -30.10
CA GLN A 95 6.65 -37.88 -28.83
C GLN A 95 5.60 -38.48 -27.91
N HIS A 96 4.48 -38.95 -28.46
CA HIS A 96 3.33 -39.46 -27.69
C HIS A 96 3.20 -40.99 -27.72
N ASP A 97 4.18 -41.71 -28.29
CA ASP A 97 4.16 -43.18 -28.48
C ASP A 97 2.84 -43.66 -29.12
N GLN A 98 2.32 -42.91 -30.10
CA GLN A 98 1.04 -43.24 -30.75
C GLN A 98 1.28 -43.82 -32.14
N GLN A 99 0.77 -45.03 -32.39
CA GLN A 99 0.81 -45.62 -33.73
C GLN A 99 -0.19 -44.87 -34.63
N MET A 100 0.35 -44.11 -35.56
CA MET A 100 -0.40 -43.38 -36.59
C MET A 100 0.07 -43.79 -37.98
N SER A 101 -0.86 -43.79 -38.92
CA SER A 101 -0.57 -43.88 -40.36
C SER A 101 -1.29 -42.74 -41.07
N TRP A 102 -0.76 -42.21 -42.15
CA TRP A 102 -1.31 -41.06 -42.84
C TRP A 102 -1.06 -41.10 -44.34
N ILE A 103 -1.91 -40.37 -45.06
CA ILE A 103 -1.77 -40.09 -46.50
C ILE A 103 -1.81 -38.57 -46.68
N ILE A 104 -0.88 -38.05 -47.49
CA ILE A 104 -0.84 -36.65 -47.90
C ILE A 104 -1.11 -36.58 -49.41
N TRP A 105 -2.08 -35.74 -49.79
CA TRP A 105 -2.43 -35.46 -51.17
C TRP A 105 -2.08 -34.03 -51.58
N ASP A 106 -1.85 -33.82 -52.87
CA ASP A 106 -1.75 -32.48 -53.47
C ASP A 106 -3.14 -31.84 -53.71
N ALA A 107 -3.16 -30.61 -54.24
CA ALA A 107 -4.41 -29.88 -54.56
C ALA A 107 -5.32 -30.65 -55.56
N HIS A 108 -4.76 -31.54 -56.36
CA HIS A 108 -5.49 -32.36 -57.33
C HIS A 108 -5.93 -33.72 -56.75
N ALA A 109 -5.67 -33.96 -55.47
CA ALA A 109 -5.91 -35.22 -54.75
C ALA A 109 -5.04 -36.38 -55.26
N ASN A 110 -3.88 -36.10 -55.86
CA ASN A 110 -2.90 -37.13 -56.18
C ASN A 110 -2.12 -37.52 -54.92
N GLU A 111 -1.84 -38.81 -54.75
CA GLU A 111 -1.05 -39.30 -53.62
C GLU A 111 0.40 -38.81 -53.73
N VAL A 112 0.87 -38.08 -52.71
CA VAL A 112 2.26 -37.57 -52.59
C VAL A 112 3.05 -38.42 -51.58
N ILE A 113 2.48 -38.67 -50.40
CA ILE A 113 3.09 -39.49 -49.33
C ILE A 113 2.02 -40.45 -48.79
N ASN A 114 2.36 -41.72 -48.64
CA ASN A 114 1.48 -42.75 -48.05
C ASN A 114 2.33 -43.72 -47.22
N ASN A 115 2.04 -43.84 -45.92
CA ASN A 115 2.79 -44.72 -45.00
C ASN A 115 1.98 -45.92 -44.49
N LEU A 116 0.86 -46.25 -45.13
CA LEU A 116 -0.03 -47.35 -44.70
C LEU A 116 0.62 -48.73 -44.89
N LYS A 117 0.53 -49.58 -43.86
CA LYS A 117 1.16 -50.92 -43.82
C LYS A 117 0.55 -51.93 -44.82
N SER A 118 -0.73 -51.81 -45.16
CA SER A 118 -1.44 -52.64 -46.14
C SER A 118 -2.44 -51.79 -46.92
N SER A 119 -2.06 -51.36 -48.13
CA SER A 119 -2.81 -50.35 -48.86
C SER A 119 -3.45 -50.93 -50.12
N PRO A 120 -4.76 -50.72 -50.37
CA PRO A 120 -5.30 -50.88 -51.73
C PRO A 120 -4.52 -49.98 -52.70
N GLY A 121 -4.42 -50.39 -53.98
CA GLY A 121 -3.54 -49.72 -54.96
C GLY A 121 -3.78 -48.19 -55.08
N LYS A 122 -2.75 -47.46 -55.51
CA LYS A 122 -2.69 -45.97 -55.57
C LYS A 122 -3.98 -45.31 -56.10
N GLU A 123 -4.58 -45.86 -57.15
CA GLU A 123 -5.81 -45.34 -57.78
C GLU A 123 -7.01 -45.26 -56.82
N ILE A 124 -7.08 -46.18 -55.84
CA ILE A 124 -8.17 -46.24 -54.86
C ILE A 124 -8.05 -45.05 -53.88
N TRP A 125 -6.85 -44.76 -53.38
CA TRP A 125 -6.63 -43.64 -52.46
C TRP A 125 -6.68 -42.27 -53.13
N GLU A 126 -6.30 -42.18 -54.41
CA GLU A 126 -6.55 -40.97 -55.21
C GLU A 126 -8.06 -40.75 -55.41
N ARG A 127 -8.86 -41.82 -55.58
CA ARG A 127 -10.33 -41.71 -55.60
C ARG A 127 -10.90 -41.28 -54.25
N VAL A 128 -10.42 -41.85 -53.14
CA VAL A 128 -10.80 -41.41 -51.78
C VAL A 128 -10.47 -39.94 -51.58
N GLY A 129 -9.24 -39.50 -51.90
CA GLY A 129 -8.83 -38.10 -51.78
C GLY A 129 -9.69 -37.14 -52.59
N ARG A 130 -10.08 -37.51 -53.83
CA ARG A 130 -11.02 -36.73 -54.65
C ARG A 130 -12.39 -36.60 -54.00
N ILE A 131 -12.96 -37.72 -53.56
CA ILE A 131 -14.29 -37.75 -52.91
C ILE A 131 -14.28 -36.87 -51.66
N LEU A 132 -13.27 -36.99 -50.81
CA LEU A 132 -13.18 -36.24 -49.56
C LEU A 132 -12.93 -34.73 -49.80
N ARG A 133 -12.08 -34.36 -50.77
CA ARG A 133 -11.86 -32.96 -51.17
C ARG A 133 -13.15 -32.32 -51.68
N ASP A 134 -13.85 -33.01 -52.59
CA ASP A 134 -15.07 -32.51 -53.19
C ASP A 134 -16.18 -32.39 -52.12
N ALA A 135 -16.23 -33.32 -51.17
CA ALA A 135 -17.11 -33.26 -50.03
C ALA A 135 -16.78 -32.08 -49.09
N ALA A 136 -15.49 -31.84 -48.79
CA ALA A 136 -15.02 -30.72 -47.96
C ALA A 136 -15.35 -29.34 -48.57
N ALA A 137 -15.43 -29.23 -49.90
CA ALA A 137 -15.82 -28.01 -50.59
C ALA A 137 -17.34 -27.70 -50.50
N SER A 138 -18.16 -28.64 -50.04
CA SER A 138 -19.63 -28.52 -50.01
C SER A 138 -20.19 -28.34 -48.59
N TRP A 139 -21.08 -27.36 -48.38
CA TRP A 139 -21.66 -27.03 -47.06
C TRP A 139 -22.55 -28.12 -46.43
N TRP A 140 -22.85 -29.20 -47.16
CA TRP A 140 -23.86 -30.20 -46.78
C TRP A 140 -23.40 -31.66 -46.97
N PHE A 141 -22.10 -31.93 -47.22
CA PHE A 141 -21.52 -33.27 -47.44
C PHE A 141 -22.47 -34.20 -48.21
N ASN A 142 -23.03 -33.71 -49.30
CA ASN A 142 -23.99 -34.48 -50.05
C ASN A 142 -23.24 -35.32 -51.06
N LEU A 143 -22.72 -36.45 -50.56
CA LEU A 143 -22.06 -37.46 -51.35
C LEU A 143 -23.11 -38.21 -52.18
N PRO A 144 -22.87 -38.41 -53.49
CA PRO A 144 -23.64 -39.36 -54.26
C PRO A 144 -23.63 -40.73 -53.57
N ALA A 145 -24.74 -41.46 -53.61
CA ALA A 145 -24.86 -42.77 -52.94
C ALA A 145 -23.78 -43.77 -53.38
N GLU A 146 -23.32 -43.68 -54.63
CA GLU A 146 -22.21 -44.50 -55.15
C GLU A 146 -20.88 -44.23 -54.43
N ASP A 147 -20.58 -42.96 -54.15
CA ASP A 147 -19.34 -42.57 -53.48
C ASP A 147 -19.38 -42.89 -51.98
N ASP A 148 -20.54 -42.78 -51.34
CA ASP A 148 -20.73 -43.24 -49.96
C ASP A 148 -20.54 -44.75 -49.82
N ILE A 149 -21.13 -45.54 -50.74
CA ILE A 149 -20.93 -47.00 -50.78
C ILE A 149 -19.47 -47.35 -51.03
N PHE A 150 -18.80 -46.62 -51.93
CA PHE A 150 -17.37 -46.82 -52.20
C PHE A 150 -16.51 -46.54 -50.97
N LEU A 151 -16.75 -45.43 -50.26
CA LEU A 151 -16.02 -45.13 -49.02
C LEU A 151 -16.22 -46.21 -47.96
N ARG A 152 -17.44 -46.73 -47.79
CA ARG A 152 -17.71 -47.86 -46.88
C ARG A 152 -16.98 -49.14 -47.28
N ASN A 153 -16.84 -49.42 -48.57
CA ASN A 153 -16.09 -50.59 -49.02
C ASN A 153 -14.57 -50.48 -48.74
N VAL A 154 -14.02 -49.27 -48.75
CA VAL A 154 -12.58 -49.02 -48.55
C VAL A 154 -12.23 -48.84 -47.07
N LEU A 155 -13.03 -48.07 -46.33
CA LEU A 155 -12.77 -47.68 -44.94
C LEU A 155 -13.47 -48.59 -43.92
N GLY A 156 -14.52 -49.30 -44.32
CA GLY A 156 -15.24 -50.25 -43.47
C GLY A 156 -16.76 -50.17 -43.66
N PRO A 157 -17.50 -51.29 -43.61
CA PRO A 157 -18.94 -51.33 -43.92
C PRO A 157 -19.80 -50.49 -42.96
N HIS A 158 -19.27 -50.18 -41.78
CA HIS A 158 -19.91 -49.38 -40.74
C HIS A 158 -19.43 -47.92 -40.72
N PHE A 159 -18.53 -47.55 -41.62
CA PHE A 159 -18.02 -46.19 -41.74
C PHE A 159 -19.13 -45.22 -42.18
N GLU A 160 -19.28 -44.10 -41.48
CA GLU A 160 -20.27 -43.08 -41.82
C GLU A 160 -19.59 -41.89 -42.48
N SER A 161 -19.75 -41.73 -43.80
CA SER A 161 -19.06 -40.66 -44.56
C SER A 161 -19.37 -39.24 -44.08
N LYS A 162 -20.58 -39.01 -43.56
CA LYS A 162 -20.98 -37.72 -42.95
C LYS A 162 -20.17 -37.37 -41.70
N THR A 163 -19.59 -38.36 -41.01
CA THR A 163 -18.82 -38.10 -39.77
C THR A 163 -17.44 -37.52 -40.03
N ILE A 164 -16.86 -37.67 -41.23
CA ILE A 164 -15.58 -37.02 -41.59
C ILE A 164 -15.67 -35.49 -41.46
N GLN A 165 -16.87 -34.90 -41.59
CA GLN A 165 -17.05 -33.48 -41.32
C GLN A 165 -16.66 -33.08 -39.89
N ARG A 166 -16.71 -34.00 -38.91
CA ARG A 166 -16.28 -33.75 -37.53
C ARG A 166 -14.82 -33.33 -37.48
N SER A 167 -13.93 -33.98 -38.23
CA SER A 167 -12.50 -33.57 -38.24
C SER A 167 -12.25 -32.24 -38.94
N VAL A 168 -13.17 -31.77 -39.79
CA VAL A 168 -13.04 -30.51 -40.56
C VAL A 168 -13.70 -29.32 -39.84
N PHE A 169 -14.73 -29.55 -39.01
CA PHE A 169 -15.43 -28.49 -38.28
C PHE A 169 -14.82 -28.23 -36.90
N ARG A 170 -14.05 -27.14 -36.82
CA ARG A 170 -13.24 -26.70 -35.65
C ARG A 170 -13.99 -26.53 -34.32
N THR A 171 -15.32 -26.42 -34.33
CA THR A 171 -16.09 -26.15 -33.11
C THR A 171 -16.50 -27.41 -32.34
N ASP A 172 -16.54 -28.60 -32.96
CA ASP A 172 -16.79 -29.89 -32.27
C ASP A 172 -15.96 -31.03 -32.90
N ALA A 173 -14.65 -30.78 -33.03
CA ALA A 173 -13.77 -31.70 -33.73
C ALA A 173 -13.58 -33.02 -32.97
N ASP A 174 -13.91 -34.12 -33.63
CA ASP A 174 -13.80 -35.49 -33.09
C ASP A 174 -13.33 -36.44 -34.21
N LEU A 175 -12.67 -37.53 -33.82
CA LEU A 175 -12.22 -38.57 -34.72
C LEU A 175 -13.41 -39.39 -35.21
N SER A 176 -13.42 -39.74 -36.49
CA SER A 176 -14.46 -40.60 -37.06
C SER A 176 -14.14 -42.07 -36.83
N GLU A 177 -15.15 -42.87 -36.49
CA GLU A 177 -15.03 -44.31 -36.27
C GLU A 177 -15.00 -45.09 -37.60
N LEU A 178 -14.07 -46.05 -37.74
CA LEU A 178 -14.09 -46.96 -38.89
C LEU A 178 -15.05 -48.14 -38.69
N SER A 179 -15.32 -48.56 -37.43
CA SER A 179 -16.34 -49.57 -37.11
C SER A 179 -16.71 -49.61 -35.61
N TYR A 180 -17.99 -49.91 -35.32
CA TYR A 180 -18.58 -49.89 -33.97
C TYR A 180 -18.62 -51.26 -33.25
N PHE A 181 -18.34 -52.37 -33.94
CA PHE A 181 -18.56 -53.73 -33.43
C PHE A 181 -17.33 -54.39 -32.77
N ALA A 182 -16.16 -53.79 -32.96
CA ALA A 182 -14.87 -54.18 -32.40
C ALA A 182 -14.03 -52.90 -32.36
N PRO A 183 -12.99 -52.81 -31.52
CA PRO A 183 -12.18 -51.60 -31.45
C PRO A 183 -11.42 -51.49 -32.80
N SER A 184 -11.98 -50.64 -33.65
CA SER A 184 -11.58 -50.42 -35.04
C SER A 184 -10.96 -49.04 -35.05
N GLY A 185 -9.83 -48.86 -35.73
CA GLY A 185 -9.11 -47.58 -35.71
C GLY A 185 -9.98 -46.35 -35.99
N SER A 186 -9.51 -45.18 -35.57
CA SER A 186 -10.20 -43.90 -35.81
C SER A 186 -9.53 -43.13 -36.95
N ILE A 187 -10.26 -42.22 -37.58
CA ILE A 187 -9.77 -41.43 -38.72
C ILE A 187 -9.98 -39.93 -38.51
N TRP A 188 -8.96 -39.15 -38.88
CA TRP A 188 -9.00 -37.70 -39.00
C TRP A 188 -8.67 -37.35 -40.46
N ALA A 189 -9.37 -36.38 -41.05
CA ALA A 189 -9.03 -35.87 -42.37
C ALA A 189 -9.40 -34.39 -42.52
N ASP A 190 -8.55 -33.62 -43.18
CA ASP A 190 -8.79 -32.21 -43.54
C ASP A 190 -8.17 -31.87 -44.91
N PHE A 191 -8.74 -30.85 -45.57
CA PHE A 191 -8.36 -30.39 -46.90
C PHE A 191 -8.28 -28.86 -46.95
N ASN A 192 -7.18 -28.34 -47.47
CA ASN A 192 -7.02 -26.92 -47.78
C ASN A 192 -6.82 -26.72 -49.31
N GLU A 193 -6.65 -25.48 -49.77
CA GLU A 193 -6.51 -25.17 -51.20
C GLU A 193 -5.27 -25.79 -51.87
N ARG A 194 -4.30 -26.29 -51.10
CA ARG A 194 -2.99 -26.75 -51.59
C ARG A 194 -2.73 -28.23 -51.32
N THR A 195 -3.26 -28.77 -50.22
CA THR A 195 -2.90 -30.07 -49.67
C THR A 195 -4.10 -30.73 -49.00
N GLY A 196 -4.20 -32.06 -49.05
CA GLY A 196 -5.11 -32.86 -48.24
C GLY A 196 -4.33 -33.78 -47.30
N LEU A 197 -4.83 -34.01 -46.10
CA LEU A 197 -4.22 -34.93 -45.13
C LEU A 197 -5.30 -35.83 -44.53
N MET A 198 -4.99 -37.11 -44.43
CA MET A 198 -5.79 -38.08 -43.69
C MET A 198 -4.87 -38.88 -42.77
N VAL A 199 -5.24 -38.98 -41.49
CA VAL A 199 -4.52 -39.70 -40.45
C VAL A 199 -5.43 -40.79 -39.88
N LEU A 200 -4.87 -41.99 -39.77
CA LEU A 200 -5.47 -43.20 -39.29
C LEU A 200 -4.79 -43.60 -37.98
N PHE A 201 -5.61 -43.80 -36.97
CA PHE A 201 -5.21 -44.17 -35.63
C PHE A 201 -5.48 -45.65 -35.37
N SER A 202 -4.56 -46.34 -34.69
CA SER A 202 -4.82 -47.69 -34.19
C SER A 202 -5.77 -47.68 -32.98
N GLU A 203 -6.34 -48.84 -32.66
CA GLU A 203 -7.26 -49.21 -31.56
C GLU A 203 -7.09 -48.51 -30.19
N SER A 204 -5.92 -47.96 -29.87
CA SER A 204 -5.52 -47.52 -28.53
C SER A 204 -5.74 -46.03 -28.21
N VAL A 205 -6.28 -45.22 -29.12
CA VAL A 205 -6.38 -43.76 -28.90
C VAL A 205 -7.23 -43.42 -27.69
N ASP A 206 -8.39 -44.05 -27.51
CA ASP A 206 -9.30 -43.71 -26.41
C ASP A 206 -8.78 -44.16 -25.04
N ASN A 207 -7.83 -45.10 -25.00
CA ASN A 207 -7.29 -45.68 -23.77
C ASN A 207 -6.03 -44.97 -23.24
N LYS A 208 -5.52 -43.96 -23.96
CA LYS A 208 -4.34 -43.19 -23.54
C LYS A 208 -4.74 -41.80 -23.01
N ALA A 209 -3.99 -41.31 -22.03
CA ALA A 209 -4.27 -40.05 -21.33
C ALA A 209 -3.49 -38.84 -21.88
N GLN A 210 -3.14 -38.81 -23.18
CA GLN A 210 -2.17 -37.85 -23.74
C GLN A 210 -2.59 -36.39 -23.56
N GLY A 211 -3.88 -36.07 -23.70
CA GLY A 211 -4.37 -34.73 -23.40
C GLY A 211 -4.15 -34.29 -21.95
N LEU A 212 -4.29 -35.20 -20.99
CA LEU A 212 -4.02 -34.94 -19.56
C LEU A 212 -2.53 -34.67 -19.31
N TRP A 213 -1.64 -35.35 -20.03
CA TRP A 213 -0.20 -35.13 -19.95
C TRP A 213 0.18 -33.73 -20.45
N GLN A 214 -0.28 -33.34 -21.63
CA GLN A 214 0.00 -32.01 -22.18
C GLN A 214 -0.57 -30.90 -21.30
N PHE A 215 -1.76 -31.09 -20.71
CA PHE A 215 -2.32 -30.12 -19.78
C PHE A 215 -1.41 -29.87 -18.56
N ILE A 216 -0.81 -30.92 -17.99
CA ILE A 216 0.08 -30.79 -16.83
C ILE A 216 1.43 -30.17 -17.24
N ASP A 217 1.96 -30.54 -18.41
CA ASP A 217 3.20 -29.98 -18.94
C ASP A 217 3.07 -28.50 -19.34
N GLU A 218 2.00 -28.10 -20.03
CA GLU A 218 1.74 -26.68 -20.35
C GLU A 218 1.59 -25.84 -19.09
N ALA A 219 0.90 -26.39 -18.08
CA ALA A 219 0.65 -25.70 -16.84
C ALA A 219 1.91 -25.58 -15.94
N SER A 220 2.92 -26.44 -16.16
CA SER A 220 4.22 -26.40 -15.48
C SER A 220 5.06 -25.15 -15.81
N PHE A 221 4.71 -24.42 -16.87
CA PHE A 221 5.35 -23.15 -17.24
C PHE A 221 4.74 -21.92 -16.54
N SER A 222 3.70 -22.10 -15.72
CA SER A 222 3.06 -21.02 -14.96
C SER A 222 3.65 -20.86 -13.55
N GLU A 223 3.39 -19.74 -12.88
CA GLU A 223 3.78 -19.57 -11.45
C GLU A 223 3.03 -20.51 -10.49
N SER A 224 2.08 -21.30 -10.99
CA SER A 224 1.31 -22.29 -10.26
C SER A 224 1.65 -23.69 -10.76
N GLY A 225 1.73 -24.64 -9.84
CA GLY A 225 1.85 -26.04 -10.18
C GLY A 225 0.54 -26.78 -10.03
N PHE A 226 0.43 -27.86 -10.77
CA PHE A 226 -0.72 -28.75 -10.87
C PHE A 226 -0.31 -30.18 -10.57
N ALA A 227 -1.19 -30.92 -9.89
CA ALA A 227 -1.08 -32.35 -9.73
C ALA A 227 -2.45 -33.03 -9.92
N LEU A 228 -2.44 -34.20 -10.51
CA LEU A 228 -3.61 -35.01 -10.83
C LEU A 228 -3.48 -36.35 -10.12
N LEU A 229 -4.52 -36.74 -9.38
CA LEU A 229 -4.58 -38.05 -8.74
C LEU A 229 -5.85 -38.78 -9.19
N GLY A 230 -5.67 -39.96 -9.77
CA GLY A 230 -6.77 -40.87 -10.05
C GLY A 230 -6.47 -42.33 -9.70
N ASP A 231 -7.39 -43.23 -10.02
CA ASP A 231 -7.25 -44.66 -9.71
C ASP A 231 -6.06 -45.27 -10.46
N GLY A 232 -4.96 -45.47 -9.75
CA GLY A 232 -3.74 -46.09 -10.28
C GLY A 232 -2.80 -45.15 -11.02
N PHE A 233 -3.06 -43.84 -11.07
CA PHE A 233 -2.14 -42.87 -11.67
C PHE A 233 -1.99 -41.59 -10.85
N PHE A 234 -0.78 -41.02 -10.88
CA PHE A 234 -0.45 -39.74 -10.27
C PHE A 234 0.47 -38.96 -11.21
N TYR A 235 0.12 -37.72 -11.47
CA TYR A 235 0.91 -36.82 -12.30
C TYR A 235 1.09 -35.48 -11.59
N SER A 236 2.28 -34.89 -11.71
CA SER A 236 2.60 -33.60 -11.09
C SER A 236 3.58 -32.83 -11.96
N SER A 237 3.32 -31.53 -12.08
CA SER A 237 4.21 -30.56 -12.73
C SER A 237 5.46 -30.21 -11.90
N GLU A 238 5.41 -30.40 -10.57
CA GLU A 238 6.59 -30.25 -9.69
C GLU A 238 6.96 -31.58 -9.03
N ALA A 239 8.27 -31.81 -8.88
CA ALA A 239 8.82 -32.97 -8.17
C ALA A 239 8.59 -32.93 -6.64
N VAL A 240 8.09 -31.83 -6.07
CA VAL A 240 7.97 -31.60 -4.63
C VAL A 240 6.74 -32.28 -4.02
N LEU A 241 5.66 -32.49 -4.79
CA LEU A 241 4.47 -33.22 -4.36
C LEU A 241 4.61 -34.71 -4.70
N THR A 242 4.86 -35.52 -3.67
CA THR A 242 4.89 -36.98 -3.80
C THR A 242 3.46 -37.55 -3.78
N PRO A 243 3.23 -38.72 -4.41
CA PRO A 243 1.93 -39.40 -4.37
C PRO A 243 1.39 -39.58 -2.95
N GLU A 244 2.28 -39.86 -1.99
CA GLU A 244 1.98 -40.07 -0.57
C GLU A 244 1.36 -38.82 0.08
N LYS A 245 1.95 -37.64 -0.17
CA LYS A 245 1.48 -36.37 0.39
C LYS A 245 0.14 -35.95 -0.24
N VAL A 246 -0.06 -36.25 -1.52
CA VAL A 246 -1.33 -35.97 -2.22
C VAL A 246 -2.44 -36.92 -1.77
N MET A 247 -2.13 -38.19 -1.50
CA MET A 247 -3.06 -39.13 -0.90
C MET A 247 -3.51 -38.72 0.51
N GLU A 248 -2.61 -38.17 1.34
CA GLU A 248 -2.98 -37.60 2.64
C GLU A 248 -3.95 -36.41 2.49
N LEU A 249 -3.64 -35.50 1.54
CA LEU A 249 -4.49 -34.35 1.23
C LEU A 249 -5.86 -34.77 0.64
N ARG A 250 -5.96 -35.93 -0.03
CA ARG A 250 -7.22 -36.45 -0.61
C ARG A 250 -8.30 -36.60 0.45
N GLU A 251 -8.00 -37.19 1.60
CA GLU A 251 -9.01 -37.38 2.64
C GLU A 251 -9.49 -36.04 3.24
N PHE A 252 -8.58 -35.07 3.38
CA PHE A 252 -8.95 -33.72 3.83
C PHE A 252 -9.87 -33.03 2.81
N PHE A 253 -9.46 -32.96 1.55
CA PHE A 253 -10.23 -32.26 0.51
C PHE A 253 -11.51 -32.98 0.09
N ARG A 254 -11.62 -34.31 0.25
CA ARG A 254 -12.89 -35.03 0.02
C ARG A 254 -14.01 -34.52 0.94
N VAL A 255 -13.66 -34.07 2.15
CA VAL A 255 -14.63 -33.57 3.14
C VAL A 255 -14.78 -32.05 3.09
N HIS A 256 -13.71 -31.33 2.77
CA HIS A 256 -13.65 -29.86 2.91
C HIS A 256 -13.57 -29.09 1.59
N ALA A 257 -13.50 -29.74 0.42
CA ALA A 257 -13.45 -29.02 -0.85
C ALA A 257 -14.78 -28.30 -1.15
N PRO A 258 -14.72 -27.05 -1.67
CA PRO A 258 -13.53 -26.24 -1.92
C PRO A 258 -12.94 -25.66 -0.62
N ALA A 259 -11.67 -25.92 -0.35
CA ALA A 259 -10.90 -25.34 0.75
C ALA A 259 -9.49 -25.00 0.27
N ASN A 260 -8.83 -24.10 0.99
CA ASN A 260 -7.42 -23.80 0.79
C ASN A 260 -6.65 -24.24 2.02
N LEU A 261 -5.60 -25.01 1.81
CA LEU A 261 -4.66 -25.44 2.83
C LEU A 261 -3.34 -24.71 2.62
N ALA A 262 -2.80 -24.11 3.67
CA ALA A 262 -1.52 -23.43 3.62
C ALA A 262 -0.45 -24.27 4.34
N ASP A 263 0.54 -24.76 3.60
CA ASP A 263 1.78 -25.29 4.17
C ASP A 263 2.78 -24.13 4.42
N ASP A 264 3.93 -24.40 5.03
CA ASP A 264 4.98 -23.42 5.33
C ASP A 264 5.60 -22.79 4.07
N ARG A 265 5.46 -23.44 2.91
CA ARG A 265 6.05 -23.00 1.64
C ARG A 265 5.05 -22.74 0.52
N GLN A 266 3.85 -23.31 0.59
CA GLN A 266 2.92 -23.37 -0.54
C GLN A 266 1.47 -23.24 -0.06
N LEU A 267 0.63 -22.62 -0.88
CA LEU A 267 -0.82 -22.70 -0.76
C LEU A 267 -1.29 -23.80 -1.70
N VAL A 268 -2.15 -24.70 -1.21
CA VAL A 268 -2.70 -25.84 -1.96
C VAL A 268 -4.21 -25.81 -1.89
N THR A 269 -4.87 -26.00 -3.02
CA THR A 269 -6.31 -26.22 -3.10
C THR A 269 -6.55 -27.45 -3.99
N ALA A 270 -7.70 -28.08 -3.82
CA ALA A 270 -8.08 -29.20 -4.67
C ALA A 270 -9.52 -29.02 -5.19
N ARG A 271 -9.78 -29.63 -6.35
CA ARG A 271 -11.10 -29.78 -6.95
C ARG A 271 -11.39 -31.24 -7.21
N TYR A 272 -12.60 -31.61 -6.81
CA TYR A 272 -13.17 -32.92 -7.08
C TYR A 272 -13.83 -32.87 -8.46
N ILE A 273 -13.39 -33.73 -9.37
CA ILE A 273 -13.89 -33.76 -10.76
C ILE A 273 -14.79 -34.97 -10.97
N ASP A 274 -14.41 -36.12 -10.43
CA ASP A 274 -15.19 -37.37 -10.45
C ASP A 274 -14.84 -38.26 -9.24
N GLU A 275 -15.58 -39.35 -8.99
CA GLU A 275 -15.41 -40.28 -7.84
C GLU A 275 -13.95 -40.65 -7.56
N ASN A 276 -13.18 -40.81 -8.62
CA ASN A 276 -11.79 -41.21 -8.56
C ASN A 276 -10.83 -40.23 -9.25
N LEU A 277 -11.17 -38.94 -9.39
CA LEU A 277 -10.27 -37.94 -10.00
C LEU A 277 -10.23 -36.61 -9.22
N PHE A 278 -9.05 -36.27 -8.74
CA PHE A 278 -8.76 -35.02 -8.03
C PHE A 278 -7.73 -34.19 -8.76
N LEU A 279 -8.04 -32.90 -8.95
CA LEU A 279 -7.09 -31.89 -9.40
C LEU A 279 -6.61 -31.08 -8.20
N TYR A 280 -5.30 -31.02 -8.03
CA TYR A 280 -4.63 -30.20 -7.04
C TYR A 280 -3.94 -29.04 -7.75
N VAL A 281 -4.11 -27.84 -7.21
CA VAL A 281 -3.39 -26.64 -7.65
C VAL A 281 -2.63 -26.10 -6.46
N PHE A 282 -1.38 -25.77 -6.69
CA PHE A 282 -0.51 -25.23 -5.66
C PHE A 282 0.26 -24.01 -6.17
N ARG A 283 0.51 -23.07 -5.28
CA ARG A 283 1.24 -21.84 -5.58
C ARG A 283 2.19 -21.52 -4.43
N PRO A 284 3.41 -21.01 -4.70
CA PRO A 284 4.32 -20.60 -3.65
C PRO A 284 3.66 -19.60 -2.72
N ARG A 285 3.70 -19.89 -1.41
CA ARG A 285 3.13 -19.02 -0.39
C ARG A 285 4.04 -17.80 -0.22
N PRO A 286 3.49 -16.58 -0.12
CA PRO A 286 4.27 -15.42 0.30
C PRO A 286 4.96 -15.72 1.64
N HIS A 287 6.29 -15.63 1.67
CA HIS A 287 7.08 -16.08 2.82
C HIS A 287 6.64 -15.35 4.10
N PRO A 288 6.27 -16.04 5.20
CA PRO A 288 5.73 -15.41 6.42
C PRO A 288 6.74 -14.47 7.13
N SER A 289 8.02 -14.62 6.81
CA SER A 289 9.07 -13.71 7.27
C SER A 289 9.08 -12.37 6.53
N THR A 290 8.35 -12.16 5.44
CA THR A 290 8.35 -10.88 4.71
C THR A 290 7.84 -9.70 5.55
N PRO A 291 6.69 -9.75 6.27
CA PRO A 291 6.25 -8.64 7.12
C PRO A 291 7.22 -8.40 8.29
N ALA A 292 7.70 -9.46 8.95
CA ALA A 292 8.66 -9.35 10.06
C ALA A 292 10.03 -8.83 9.58
N ARG A 293 10.53 -9.29 8.44
CA ARG A 293 11.80 -8.85 7.82
C ARG A 293 11.69 -7.43 7.30
N ASN A 294 10.58 -7.04 6.68
CA ASN A 294 10.34 -5.68 6.21
C ASN A 294 10.20 -4.74 7.42
N SER A 295 9.48 -5.16 8.47
CA SER A 295 9.39 -4.43 9.74
C SER A 295 10.76 -4.28 10.40
N ALA A 296 11.57 -5.34 10.41
CA ALA A 296 12.92 -5.33 10.97
C ALA A 296 13.88 -4.47 10.15
N LEU A 297 13.83 -4.53 8.81
CA LEU A 297 14.60 -3.67 7.90
C LEU A 297 14.19 -2.20 8.04
N PHE A 298 12.90 -1.92 8.17
CA PHE A 298 12.39 -0.58 8.41
C PHE A 298 12.81 -0.07 9.78
N ALA A 299 12.71 -0.89 10.82
CA ALA A 299 13.21 -0.56 12.16
C ALA A 299 14.74 -0.37 12.16
N LEU A 300 15.50 -1.14 11.38
CA LEU A 300 16.94 -0.98 11.20
C LEU A 300 17.29 0.29 10.44
N LEU A 301 16.57 0.61 9.35
CA LEU A 301 16.74 1.86 8.61
C LEU A 301 16.39 3.06 9.47
N LEU A 302 15.29 2.99 10.23
CA LEU A 302 14.88 4.04 11.14
C LEU A 302 15.86 4.17 12.31
N ALA A 303 16.40 3.07 12.84
CA ALA A 303 17.42 3.05 13.88
C ALA A 303 18.77 3.56 13.37
N PHE A 304 19.15 3.21 12.14
CA PHE A 304 20.33 3.75 11.45
C PHE A 304 20.17 5.24 11.19
N PHE A 305 18.98 5.68 10.79
CA PHE A 305 18.67 7.10 10.63
C PHE A 305 18.69 7.83 11.96
N TRP A 306 18.16 7.22 13.03
CA TRP A 306 18.24 7.76 14.38
C TRP A 306 19.68 7.80 14.90
N LEU A 307 20.51 6.81 14.56
CA LEU A 307 21.94 6.79 14.84
C LEU A 307 22.66 7.87 14.04
N LEU A 308 22.26 8.14 12.79
CA LEU A 308 22.74 9.26 11.99
C LEU A 308 22.34 10.59 12.61
N VAL A 309 21.10 10.76 13.06
CA VAL A 309 20.64 11.97 13.78
C VAL A 309 21.41 12.15 15.09
N LEU A 310 21.59 11.09 15.88
CA LEU A 310 22.41 11.08 17.09
C LEU A 310 23.87 11.44 16.78
N ARG A 311 24.42 10.94 15.67
CA ARG A 311 25.78 11.25 15.21
C ARG A 311 25.88 12.68 14.66
N GLU A 312 24.86 13.19 13.98
CA GLU A 312 24.75 14.55 13.46
C GLU A 312 24.57 15.59 14.56
N THR A 313 24.18 15.22 15.78
CA THR A 313 24.31 16.14 16.93
C THR A 313 25.77 16.51 17.24
N GLN A 314 26.76 15.90 16.57
CA GLN A 314 28.16 16.35 16.55
C GLN A 314 28.54 17.26 15.36
N LEU A 315 27.64 17.57 14.42
CA LEU A 315 27.86 18.55 13.34
C LEU A 315 27.80 19.98 13.87
N LYS A 316 28.87 20.39 14.56
CA LYS A 316 29.19 21.80 14.88
C LYS A 316 29.48 22.68 13.65
N ARG A 317 29.09 22.28 12.43
CA ARG A 317 29.54 22.93 11.18
C ARG A 317 28.46 23.67 10.38
N PHE A 318 27.17 23.53 10.71
CA PHE A 318 26.13 24.23 9.98
C PHE A 318 25.51 25.36 10.81
N ASN A 319 25.59 26.58 10.28
CA ASN A 319 25.11 27.82 10.91
C ASN A 319 23.57 28.00 10.81
N TYR A 320 22.81 26.91 10.82
CA TYR A 320 21.35 26.98 10.74
C TYR A 320 20.73 27.24 12.12
N SER A 321 19.65 28.04 12.15
CA SER A 321 18.85 28.19 13.37
C SER A 321 18.30 26.83 13.81
N ILE A 322 18.38 26.55 15.11
CA ILE A 322 17.86 25.33 15.76
C ILE A 322 16.40 25.05 15.33
N ARG A 323 15.63 26.11 15.02
CA ARG A 323 14.28 26.01 14.48
C ARG A 323 14.18 25.15 13.23
N TYR A 324 15.02 25.40 12.23
CA TYR A 324 14.97 24.69 10.95
C TYR A 324 15.49 23.26 11.07
N VAL A 325 16.44 23.02 11.97
CA VAL A 325 16.95 21.67 12.26
C VAL A 325 15.87 20.80 12.89
N VAL A 326 15.15 21.32 13.90
CA VAL A 326 14.05 20.57 14.56
C VAL A 326 12.88 20.34 13.59
N VAL A 327 12.49 21.34 12.81
CA VAL A 327 11.44 21.19 11.79
C VAL A 327 11.86 20.18 10.71
N GLY A 328 13.11 20.23 10.26
CA GLY A 328 13.66 19.27 9.30
C GLY A 328 13.67 17.83 9.84
N LEU A 329 14.05 17.64 11.10
CA LEU A 329 14.01 16.34 11.77
C LEU A 329 12.60 15.78 11.89
N ILE A 330 11.64 16.60 12.31
CA ILE A 330 10.22 16.19 12.41
C ILE A 330 9.67 15.89 11.01
N ALA A 331 9.99 16.71 10.02
CA ALA A 331 9.58 16.47 8.65
C ALA A 331 10.12 15.14 8.13
N ILE A 332 11.44 14.89 8.24
CA ILE A 332 12.06 13.66 7.75
C ILE A 332 11.53 12.41 8.47
N ALA A 333 11.36 12.48 9.80
CA ALA A 333 10.84 11.37 10.60
C ALA A 333 9.40 10.95 10.23
N ASN A 334 8.62 11.84 9.62
CA ASN A 334 7.23 11.58 9.25
C ASN A 334 7.03 11.42 7.73
N LEU A 335 7.74 12.17 6.90
CA LEU A 335 7.60 12.11 5.43
C LEU A 335 8.08 10.77 4.87
N PHE A 336 9.13 10.18 5.46
CA PHE A 336 9.70 8.93 4.98
C PHE A 336 8.76 7.72 5.19
N PRO A 337 8.18 7.52 6.40
CA PRO A 337 7.10 6.54 6.58
C PRO A 337 5.90 6.78 5.65
N LEU A 338 5.47 8.03 5.45
CA LEU A 338 4.38 8.39 4.53
C LEU A 338 4.69 8.02 3.07
N MET A 339 5.92 8.22 2.62
CA MET A 339 6.36 7.83 1.28
C MET A 339 6.32 6.31 1.10
N ILE A 340 6.84 5.56 2.08
CA ILE A 340 6.81 4.10 2.06
C ILE A 340 5.37 3.59 2.04
N MET A 341 4.50 4.16 2.87
CA MET A 341 3.06 3.88 2.89
C MET A 341 2.37 4.14 1.55
N SER A 342 2.78 5.20 0.84
CA SER A 342 2.27 5.50 -0.49
C SER A 342 2.67 4.42 -1.50
N VAL A 343 3.91 3.92 -1.45
CA VAL A 343 4.38 2.82 -2.32
C VAL A 343 3.60 1.53 -2.04
N PHE A 344 3.41 1.18 -0.77
CA PHE A 344 2.59 0.01 -0.40
C PHE A 344 1.12 0.17 -0.80
N GLY A 345 0.55 1.38 -0.65
CA GLY A 345 -0.81 1.68 -1.08
C GLY A 345 -0.99 1.55 -2.60
N LEU A 346 0.00 1.98 -3.39
CA LEU A 346 -0.01 1.79 -4.84
C LEU A 346 0.08 0.31 -5.22
N HIS A 347 0.99 -0.45 -4.59
CA HIS A 347 1.11 -1.88 -4.83
C HIS A 347 -0.17 -2.65 -4.45
N TYR A 348 -0.80 -2.28 -3.35
CA TYR A 348 -2.09 -2.84 -2.94
C TYR A 348 -3.20 -2.58 -3.97
N LEU A 349 -3.31 -1.36 -4.49
CA LEU A 349 -4.30 -1.02 -5.51
C LEU A 349 -4.07 -1.81 -6.80
N GLU A 350 -2.81 -2.02 -7.20
CA GLU A 350 -2.43 -2.82 -8.37
C GLU A 350 -2.86 -4.29 -8.20
N GLN A 351 -2.52 -4.90 -7.06
CA GLN A 351 -2.92 -6.27 -6.73
C GLN A 351 -4.45 -6.41 -6.69
N LYS A 352 -5.13 -5.48 -6.02
CA LYS A 352 -6.60 -5.49 -5.92
C LYS A 352 -7.26 -5.34 -7.28
N ARG A 353 -6.68 -4.57 -8.20
CA ARG A 353 -7.18 -4.46 -9.58
C ARG A 353 -7.19 -5.81 -10.28
N GLN A 354 -6.13 -6.60 -10.16
CA GLN A 354 -6.06 -7.93 -10.77
C GLN A 354 -7.10 -8.89 -10.18
N ILE A 355 -7.28 -8.90 -8.86
CA ILE A 355 -8.31 -9.71 -8.19
C ILE A 355 -9.70 -9.35 -8.70
N LEU A 356 -10.02 -8.05 -8.75
CA LEU A 356 -11.34 -7.58 -9.18
C LEU A 356 -11.62 -7.90 -10.65
N ILE A 357 -10.59 -7.91 -11.51
CA ILE A 357 -10.72 -8.36 -12.90
C ILE A 357 -11.12 -9.83 -12.95
N GLU A 358 -10.46 -10.67 -12.15
CA GLU A 358 -10.71 -12.11 -12.13
C GLU A 358 -12.07 -12.46 -11.49
N GLU A 359 -12.44 -11.81 -10.38
CA GLU A 359 -13.78 -11.92 -9.79
C GLU A 359 -14.86 -11.57 -10.82
N ARG A 360 -14.66 -10.49 -11.58
CA ARG A 360 -15.62 -10.07 -12.61
C ARG A 360 -15.73 -11.08 -13.75
N ARG A 361 -14.62 -11.71 -14.16
CA ARG A 361 -14.62 -12.80 -15.15
C ARG A 361 -15.49 -13.97 -14.67
N ILE A 362 -15.30 -14.39 -13.42
CA ILE A 362 -16.05 -15.51 -12.83
C ILE A 362 -17.55 -15.18 -12.71
N GLU A 363 -17.89 -13.97 -12.25
CA GLU A 363 -19.28 -13.50 -12.24
C GLU A 363 -19.92 -13.59 -13.64
N ALA A 364 -19.18 -13.19 -14.67
CA ALA A 364 -19.65 -13.25 -16.05
C ALA A 364 -19.82 -14.71 -16.53
N VAL A 365 -18.91 -15.63 -16.21
CA VAL A 365 -19.07 -17.06 -16.54
C VAL A 365 -20.28 -17.67 -15.83
N ASN A 366 -20.46 -17.38 -14.55
CA ASN A 366 -21.63 -17.83 -13.79
C ASN A 366 -22.94 -17.27 -14.35
N PHE A 367 -22.91 -16.02 -14.84
CA PHE A 367 -24.04 -15.44 -15.54
C PHE A 367 -24.36 -16.21 -16.83
N LEU A 368 -23.36 -16.56 -17.64
CA LEU A 368 -23.54 -17.36 -18.85
C LEU A 368 -24.09 -18.77 -18.54
N ASN A 369 -23.56 -19.46 -17.53
CA ASN A 369 -24.06 -20.77 -17.10
C ASN A 369 -25.52 -20.70 -16.61
N ARG A 370 -25.91 -19.61 -15.95
CA ARG A 370 -27.31 -19.39 -15.57
C ARG A 370 -28.21 -19.28 -16.80
N ILE A 371 -27.77 -18.64 -17.89
CA ILE A 371 -28.52 -18.58 -19.15
C ILE A 371 -28.76 -19.97 -19.71
N GLU A 372 -27.74 -20.85 -19.69
CA GLU A 372 -27.92 -22.24 -20.09
C GLU A 372 -28.97 -22.96 -19.22
N GLY A 373 -28.95 -22.75 -17.91
CA GLY A 373 -29.96 -23.30 -16.99
C GLY A 373 -31.39 -22.82 -17.27
N GLU A 374 -31.54 -21.55 -17.64
CA GLU A 374 -32.83 -20.99 -18.08
C GLU A 374 -33.29 -21.63 -19.41
N TYR A 375 -32.37 -21.89 -20.35
CA TYR A 375 -32.70 -22.58 -21.60
C TYR A 375 -33.15 -24.04 -21.35
N VAL A 376 -32.50 -24.75 -20.44
CA VAL A 376 -32.94 -26.10 -20.00
C VAL A 376 -34.34 -26.03 -19.39
N SER A 377 -34.58 -25.05 -18.52
CA SER A 377 -35.89 -24.83 -17.90
C SER A 377 -36.98 -24.54 -18.94
N GLU A 378 -36.67 -23.73 -19.96
CA GLU A 378 -37.58 -23.44 -21.07
C GLU A 378 -37.87 -24.70 -21.91
N THR A 379 -36.85 -25.54 -22.14
CA THR A 379 -37.03 -26.83 -22.82
C THR A 379 -37.97 -27.75 -22.04
N HIS A 380 -37.85 -27.80 -20.70
CA HIS A 380 -38.78 -28.52 -19.84
C HIS A 380 -40.20 -27.95 -19.89
N ARG A 381 -40.36 -26.62 -19.93
CA ARG A 381 -41.68 -25.97 -20.08
C ARG A 381 -42.34 -26.36 -21.40
N ILE A 382 -41.59 -26.34 -22.51
CA ILE A 382 -42.06 -26.76 -23.83
C ILE A 382 -42.48 -28.23 -23.81
N LYS A 383 -41.68 -29.11 -23.20
CA LYS A 383 -42.03 -30.53 -23.03
C LYS A 383 -43.35 -30.69 -22.27
N SER A 384 -43.48 -30.03 -21.12
CA SER A 384 -44.70 -30.09 -20.30
C SER A 384 -45.92 -29.54 -21.03
N PHE A 385 -45.75 -28.45 -21.78
CA PHE A 385 -46.78 -27.91 -22.66
C PHE A 385 -47.21 -28.92 -23.73
N ALA A 386 -46.25 -29.55 -24.40
CA ALA A 386 -46.53 -30.58 -25.41
C ALA A 386 -47.27 -31.79 -24.82
N ILE A 387 -46.82 -32.31 -23.67
CA ILE A 387 -47.48 -33.44 -22.98
C ILE A 387 -48.92 -33.08 -22.58
N SER A 388 -49.16 -31.88 -22.03
CA SER A 388 -50.50 -31.42 -21.67
C SER A 388 -51.44 -31.41 -22.87
N ASN A 389 -50.98 -30.91 -24.02
CA ASN A 389 -51.77 -30.88 -25.25
C ASN A 389 -51.97 -32.27 -25.87
N ILE A 390 -50.99 -33.19 -25.74
CA ILE A 390 -51.14 -34.59 -26.14
C ILE A 390 -52.22 -35.28 -25.30
N GLN A 391 -52.26 -35.03 -23.98
CA GLN A 391 -53.30 -35.56 -23.09
C GLN A 391 -54.68 -35.00 -23.42
N GLU A 392 -54.77 -33.71 -23.78
CA GLU A 392 -56.01 -33.09 -24.23
C GLU A 392 -56.50 -33.69 -25.55
N LEU A 393 -55.61 -33.89 -26.53
CA LEU A 393 -55.90 -34.61 -27.76
C LEU A 393 -56.39 -36.03 -27.45
N GLY A 394 -55.79 -36.71 -26.48
CA GLY A 394 -56.24 -38.04 -26.05
C GLY A 394 -57.66 -38.10 -25.51
N LYS A 395 -58.10 -37.07 -24.77
CA LYS A 395 -59.51 -36.97 -24.32
C LYS A 395 -60.48 -36.79 -25.49
N THR A 396 -60.05 -36.15 -26.58
CA THR A 396 -60.81 -36.04 -27.81
C THR A 396 -60.82 -37.38 -28.57
N LEU A 397 -59.66 -38.04 -28.66
CA LEU A 397 -59.50 -39.35 -29.31
C LEU A 397 -60.24 -40.50 -28.60
N GLN A 398 -60.60 -40.34 -27.33
CA GLN A 398 -61.51 -41.25 -26.62
C GLN A 398 -62.96 -41.19 -27.11
N LYS A 399 -63.36 -40.09 -27.75
CA LYS A 399 -64.74 -39.83 -28.18
C LYS A 399 -64.91 -39.91 -29.70
N GLU A 400 -63.86 -39.55 -30.43
CA GLU A 400 -63.83 -39.46 -31.89
C GLU A 400 -62.54 -40.09 -32.41
N GLU A 401 -62.56 -40.64 -33.62
CA GLU A 401 -61.34 -41.14 -34.26
C GLU A 401 -60.39 -40.00 -34.67
N LEU A 402 -59.12 -40.33 -34.91
CA LEU A 402 -58.13 -39.36 -35.37
C LEU A 402 -58.52 -38.82 -36.76
N SER A 403 -59.13 -37.63 -36.79
CA SER A 403 -59.60 -36.96 -38.02
C SER A 403 -58.63 -35.86 -38.47
N GLU A 404 -58.76 -35.42 -39.73
CA GLU A 404 -57.98 -34.29 -40.26
C GLU A 404 -58.24 -32.99 -39.47
N GLU A 405 -59.46 -32.81 -38.97
CA GLU A 405 -59.89 -31.63 -38.21
C GLU A 405 -59.24 -31.56 -36.82
N ASN A 406 -59.23 -32.69 -36.09
CA ASN A 406 -58.60 -32.79 -34.77
C ASN A 406 -57.06 -32.68 -34.89
N THR A 407 -56.50 -33.25 -35.97
CA THR A 407 -55.09 -33.14 -36.34
C THR A 407 -54.70 -31.68 -36.67
N ARG A 408 -55.53 -30.97 -37.45
CA ARG A 408 -55.31 -29.56 -37.80
C ARG A 408 -55.37 -28.64 -36.57
N SER A 409 -56.30 -28.90 -35.66
CA SER A 409 -56.45 -28.16 -34.41
C SER A 409 -55.24 -28.35 -33.48
N PHE A 410 -54.77 -29.58 -33.29
CA PHE A 410 -53.54 -29.86 -32.56
C PHE A 410 -52.33 -29.19 -33.21
N ARG A 411 -52.21 -29.25 -34.54
CA ARG A 411 -51.12 -28.58 -35.28
C ARG A 411 -51.11 -27.07 -35.06
N GLN A 412 -52.27 -26.41 -35.01
CA GLN A 412 -52.37 -24.97 -34.75
C GLN A 412 -51.90 -24.59 -33.35
N VAL A 413 -52.29 -25.37 -32.32
CA VAL A 413 -51.84 -25.14 -30.94
C VAL A 413 -50.33 -25.36 -30.81
N MET A 414 -49.79 -26.34 -31.52
CA MET A 414 -48.36 -26.66 -31.52
C MET A 414 -47.53 -25.79 -32.47
N ALA A 415 -48.13 -24.94 -33.31
CA ALA A 415 -47.43 -24.18 -34.36
C ALA A 415 -46.38 -23.18 -33.83
N GLY A 416 -46.44 -22.83 -32.55
CA GLY A 416 -45.47 -21.99 -31.86
C GLY A 416 -44.28 -22.75 -31.25
N VAL A 417 -44.31 -24.08 -31.27
CA VAL A 417 -43.26 -24.94 -30.69
C VAL A 417 -42.25 -25.31 -31.78
N ALA A 418 -40.98 -24.95 -31.56
CA ALA A 418 -39.88 -25.20 -32.50
C ALA A 418 -39.48 -26.69 -32.56
N GLY A 419 -40.29 -27.54 -33.20
CA GLY A 419 -39.98 -28.95 -33.39
C GLY A 419 -40.95 -29.70 -34.30
N LYS A 420 -40.71 -30.99 -34.48
CA LYS A 420 -41.51 -31.89 -35.33
C LYS A 420 -42.20 -32.95 -34.47
N PHE A 421 -43.49 -33.17 -34.70
CA PHE A 421 -44.27 -34.23 -34.06
C PHE A 421 -44.48 -35.39 -35.04
N MET A 422 -44.24 -36.60 -34.55
CA MET A 422 -44.56 -37.85 -35.21
C MET A 422 -45.51 -38.63 -34.30
N VAL A 423 -46.60 -39.13 -34.89
CA VAL A 423 -47.61 -39.91 -34.16
C VAL A 423 -47.70 -41.28 -34.79
N ILE A 424 -47.48 -42.30 -33.99
CA ILE A 424 -47.38 -43.70 -34.43
C ILE A 424 -48.47 -44.48 -33.70
N ALA A 425 -49.40 -45.08 -34.45
CA ALA A 425 -50.46 -45.89 -33.89
C ALA A 425 -49.96 -47.32 -33.60
N SER A 426 -50.48 -47.91 -32.52
CA SER A 426 -50.30 -49.32 -32.19
C SER A 426 -51.00 -50.22 -33.22
N THR A 427 -50.45 -51.41 -33.44
CA THR A 427 -51.05 -52.45 -34.28
C THR A 427 -52.39 -53.01 -33.75
N THR A 428 -52.82 -52.57 -32.56
CA THR A 428 -54.05 -53.00 -31.87
C THR A 428 -55.28 -52.11 -32.16
N VAL A 429 -55.13 -50.98 -32.86
CA VAL A 429 -56.25 -50.08 -33.23
C VAL A 429 -56.67 -50.37 -34.68
N PRO A 430 -57.97 -50.66 -34.96
CA PRO A 430 -58.44 -50.80 -36.34
C PRO A 430 -58.40 -49.43 -37.05
N THR A 431 -57.70 -49.35 -38.16
CA THR A 431 -57.64 -48.17 -39.05
C THR A 431 -58.88 -48.15 -39.94
N ILE A 432 -59.70 -47.09 -39.87
CA ILE A 432 -60.88 -46.88 -40.74
C ILE A 432 -60.51 -46.08 -42.00
N SER A 433 -61.25 -46.36 -43.08
CA SER A 433 -60.92 -46.32 -44.50
C SER A 433 -61.48 -45.13 -45.32
N ASP A 434 -60.90 -44.98 -46.52
CA ASP A 434 -61.54 -44.65 -47.81
C ASP A 434 -62.13 -43.25 -48.07
N VAL A 435 -61.31 -42.20 -47.93
CA VAL A 435 -61.18 -41.13 -48.96
C VAL A 435 -59.74 -40.58 -48.91
N ALA A 436 -58.92 -40.91 -49.91
CA ALA A 436 -57.62 -40.29 -50.24
C ALA A 436 -56.50 -40.28 -49.16
N PHE A 437 -56.38 -41.33 -48.35
CA PHE A 437 -55.18 -41.62 -47.54
C PHE A 437 -54.87 -43.13 -47.64
N LEU A 438 -53.98 -43.50 -48.57
CA LEU A 438 -53.54 -44.88 -48.88
C LEU A 438 -52.15 -45.10 -48.24
N GLY A 439 -51.68 -46.25 -47.76
CA GLY A 439 -52.13 -47.64 -47.67
C GLY A 439 -51.11 -48.37 -46.77
N ARG A 440 -51.00 -49.71 -46.84
CA ARG A 440 -50.00 -50.52 -46.09
C ARG A 440 -48.63 -49.81 -45.96
N ASN A 441 -48.08 -49.79 -44.75
CA ASN A 441 -46.76 -49.26 -44.35
C ASN A 441 -46.58 -47.76 -44.10
N GLU A 442 -47.60 -46.90 -44.03
CA GLU A 442 -47.33 -45.45 -43.90
C GLU A 442 -47.93 -44.80 -42.66
N SER A 443 -47.22 -43.80 -42.17
CA SER A 443 -47.25 -43.26 -40.81
C SER A 443 -47.24 -41.73 -40.83
N TYR A 444 -47.93 -41.09 -39.88
CA TYR A 444 -48.32 -39.69 -40.00
C TYR A 444 -47.39 -38.71 -39.26
N LEU A 445 -47.03 -37.63 -39.97
CA LEU A 445 -46.24 -36.51 -39.46
C LEU A 445 -47.15 -35.29 -39.24
N LEU A 446 -47.30 -34.90 -37.98
CA LEU A 446 -47.99 -33.66 -37.59
C LEU A 446 -46.97 -32.52 -37.65
N ASN A 447 -46.80 -31.94 -38.83
CA ASN A 447 -45.83 -30.86 -39.03
C ASN A 447 -46.33 -29.57 -38.36
N ALA A 448 -45.85 -29.27 -37.15
CA ALA A 448 -46.16 -28.05 -36.42
C ALA A 448 -45.22 -26.88 -36.78
N SER A 449 -44.64 -26.85 -37.98
CA SER A 449 -43.77 -25.76 -38.41
C SER A 449 -44.46 -24.91 -39.48
N ASN A 450 -44.91 -23.72 -39.07
CA ASN A 450 -45.27 -22.65 -40.00
C ASN A 450 -44.07 -21.69 -40.17
N THR A 451 -42.88 -22.23 -40.47
CA THR A 451 -41.71 -21.43 -40.80
C THR A 451 -41.37 -21.66 -42.27
N GLY A 452 -41.75 -20.70 -43.12
CA GLY A 452 -41.55 -20.72 -44.58
C GLY A 452 -40.08 -20.60 -45.01
N CYS A 453 -39.18 -21.45 -44.49
CA CYS A 453 -37.75 -21.42 -44.82
C CYS A 453 -37.16 -22.81 -45.12
N LEU A 454 -37.99 -23.80 -45.45
CA LEU A 454 -37.53 -25.14 -45.89
C LEU A 454 -38.20 -25.59 -47.20
N GLU A 455 -38.73 -24.68 -48.01
CA GLU A 455 -39.24 -25.00 -49.35
C GLU A 455 -38.13 -25.15 -50.42
N ASN A 456 -36.87 -24.81 -50.10
CA ASN A 456 -35.78 -24.80 -51.08
C ASN A 456 -34.53 -25.59 -50.64
N MET A 457 -34.67 -26.89 -50.36
CA MET A 457 -33.52 -27.81 -50.37
C MET A 457 -33.71 -28.88 -51.46
N PRO A 458 -32.71 -29.13 -52.33
CA PRO A 458 -32.80 -30.08 -53.44
C PRO A 458 -32.52 -31.51 -52.95
N TYR A 459 -33.30 -32.00 -52.00
CA TYR A 459 -33.32 -33.42 -51.62
C TYR A 459 -34.59 -34.05 -52.21
N ARG A 460 -34.43 -35.02 -53.13
CA ARG A 460 -35.54 -35.74 -53.78
C ARG A 460 -36.58 -36.21 -52.74
N GLU A 461 -37.85 -35.95 -53.00
CA GLU A 461 -38.99 -36.31 -52.14
C GLU A 461 -38.99 -37.80 -51.74
N ASP A 462 -38.55 -38.69 -52.62
CA ASP A 462 -38.50 -40.14 -52.40
C ASP A 462 -37.69 -40.58 -51.17
N ASN A 463 -36.53 -39.98 -50.92
CA ASN A 463 -35.66 -40.39 -49.79
C ASN A 463 -36.23 -39.94 -48.42
N ARG A 464 -37.03 -38.86 -48.39
CA ARG A 464 -37.67 -38.37 -47.16
C ARG A 464 -38.84 -39.25 -46.75
N ILE A 465 -39.59 -39.75 -47.73
CA ILE A 465 -40.70 -40.69 -47.53
C ILE A 465 -40.15 -42.00 -46.94
N GLN A 466 -39.07 -42.54 -47.52
CA GLN A 466 -38.47 -43.80 -47.08
C GLN A 466 -37.90 -43.74 -45.65
N LEU A 467 -37.25 -42.64 -45.25
CA LEU A 467 -36.75 -42.45 -43.88
C LEU A 467 -37.89 -42.35 -42.84
N ASN A 468 -38.97 -41.64 -43.18
CA ASN A 468 -40.14 -41.52 -42.31
C ASN A 468 -40.86 -42.87 -42.13
N GLU A 469 -41.06 -43.61 -43.22
CA GLU A 469 -41.60 -44.97 -43.19
C GLU A 469 -40.78 -45.88 -42.28
N THR A 470 -39.47 -45.76 -42.39
CA THR A 470 -38.49 -46.53 -41.62
C THR A 470 -38.57 -46.20 -40.11
N LEU A 471 -38.57 -44.92 -39.73
CA LEU A 471 -38.70 -44.49 -38.34
C LEU A 471 -40.03 -44.94 -37.71
N CYS A 472 -41.10 -44.99 -38.49
CA CYS A 472 -42.38 -45.43 -37.96
C CYS A 472 -42.52 -46.94 -37.85
N LYS A 473 -41.86 -47.72 -38.70
CA LYS A 473 -41.68 -49.17 -38.47
C LYS A 473 -40.94 -49.43 -37.16
N ILE A 474 -39.88 -48.66 -36.88
CA ILE A 474 -39.12 -48.74 -35.61
C ILE A 474 -40.00 -48.35 -34.43
N GLY A 475 -40.77 -47.27 -34.53
CA GLY A 475 -41.66 -46.83 -33.46
C GLY A 475 -42.84 -47.79 -33.22
N ALA A 476 -43.41 -48.39 -34.27
CA ALA A 476 -44.45 -49.41 -34.14
C ALA A 476 -43.89 -50.67 -33.47
N ALA A 477 -42.68 -51.10 -33.85
CA ALA A 477 -41.97 -52.20 -33.19
C ALA A 477 -41.70 -51.90 -31.71
N PHE A 478 -41.34 -50.65 -31.41
CA PHE A 478 -41.13 -50.20 -30.04
C PHE A 478 -42.42 -50.19 -29.21
N ILE A 479 -43.57 -49.75 -29.77
CA ILE A 479 -44.87 -49.86 -29.10
C ILE A 479 -45.20 -51.33 -28.84
N SER A 480 -44.99 -52.21 -29.81
CA SER A 480 -45.23 -53.66 -29.63
C SER A 480 -44.36 -54.25 -28.53
N TYR A 481 -43.08 -53.84 -28.46
CA TYR A 481 -42.15 -54.19 -27.38
C TYR A 481 -42.59 -53.64 -26.02
N TYR A 482 -42.99 -52.35 -25.95
CA TYR A 482 -43.48 -51.69 -24.74
C TYR A 482 -44.76 -52.34 -24.19
N ASN A 483 -45.67 -52.71 -25.09
CA ASN A 483 -46.94 -53.38 -24.78
C ASN A 483 -46.79 -54.89 -24.50
N GLY A 484 -45.61 -55.48 -24.70
CA GLY A 484 -45.38 -56.92 -24.57
C GLY A 484 -46.13 -57.78 -25.60
N THR A 485 -46.46 -57.22 -26.76
CA THR A 485 -47.21 -57.90 -27.83
C THR A 485 -46.28 -58.58 -28.83
N SER A 486 -46.67 -59.74 -29.37
CA SER A 486 -45.86 -60.50 -30.32
C SER A 486 -45.84 -59.86 -31.71
N MET A 487 -44.64 -59.70 -32.30
CA MET A 487 -44.44 -59.24 -33.67
C MET A 487 -44.18 -60.42 -34.62
N SER A 488 -44.48 -60.27 -35.91
CA SER A 488 -44.09 -61.27 -36.91
C SER A 488 -42.56 -61.30 -37.11
N GLU A 489 -41.95 -62.48 -37.24
CA GLU A 489 -40.50 -62.65 -37.44
C GLU A 489 -39.94 -61.83 -38.62
N ARG A 490 -40.71 -61.69 -39.70
CA ARG A 490 -40.32 -60.90 -40.87
C ARG A 490 -40.16 -59.41 -40.55
N VAL A 491 -41.11 -58.84 -39.81
CA VAL A 491 -41.08 -57.43 -39.41
C VAL A 491 -39.98 -57.21 -38.36
N LEU A 492 -39.78 -58.17 -37.45
CA LEU A 492 -38.70 -58.10 -36.48
C LEU A 492 -37.32 -58.06 -37.16
N ALA A 493 -37.07 -58.95 -38.13
CA ALA A 493 -35.80 -58.97 -38.87
C ALA A 493 -35.58 -57.72 -39.73
N GLU A 494 -36.65 -57.18 -40.36
CA GLU A 494 -36.59 -55.93 -41.13
C GLU A 494 -36.27 -54.73 -40.23
N VAL A 495 -36.92 -54.63 -39.06
CA VAL A 495 -36.67 -53.56 -38.08
C VAL A 495 -35.30 -53.72 -37.43
N GLU A 496 -34.83 -54.95 -37.16
CA GLU A 496 -33.50 -55.19 -36.57
C GLU A 496 -32.40 -54.65 -37.47
N LEU A 497 -32.43 -55.05 -38.75
CA LEU A 497 -31.46 -54.61 -39.75
C LEU A 497 -31.47 -53.08 -39.92
N VAL A 498 -32.67 -52.48 -39.91
CA VAL A 498 -32.86 -51.03 -40.00
C VAL A 498 -32.36 -50.30 -38.76
N VAL A 499 -32.69 -50.77 -37.56
CA VAL A 499 -32.27 -50.15 -36.30
C VAL A 499 -30.75 -50.23 -36.17
N GLU A 500 -30.17 -51.36 -36.52
CA GLU A 500 -28.71 -51.53 -36.55
C GLU A 500 -28.05 -50.64 -37.60
N ALA A 501 -28.69 -50.40 -38.75
CA ALA A 501 -28.17 -49.48 -39.76
C ALA A 501 -28.27 -48.00 -39.36
N ILE A 502 -29.38 -47.58 -38.74
CA ILE A 502 -29.66 -46.16 -38.42
C ILE A 502 -29.07 -45.76 -37.06
N PHE A 503 -29.33 -46.55 -36.02
CA PHE A 503 -28.91 -46.25 -34.65
C PHE A 503 -27.57 -46.87 -34.28
N GLN A 504 -26.96 -47.64 -35.20
CA GLN A 504 -25.65 -48.27 -35.04
C GLN A 504 -25.53 -49.03 -33.70
N SER A 505 -26.63 -49.61 -33.23
CA SER A 505 -26.70 -50.37 -31.98
C SER A 505 -27.77 -51.44 -32.08
N ARG A 506 -27.62 -52.52 -31.28
CA ARG A 506 -28.59 -53.61 -31.24
C ARG A 506 -29.98 -53.08 -30.95
N MET A 507 -31.01 -53.68 -31.56
CA MET A 507 -32.40 -53.25 -31.38
C MET A 507 -32.79 -53.10 -29.90
N LEU A 508 -32.44 -54.09 -29.07
CA LEU A 508 -32.75 -54.06 -27.64
C LEU A 508 -32.06 -52.89 -26.90
N ALA A 509 -30.84 -52.54 -27.27
CA ALA A 509 -30.12 -51.39 -26.70
C ALA A 509 -30.77 -50.06 -27.12
N THR A 510 -31.20 -49.96 -28.39
CA THR A 510 -31.95 -48.79 -28.89
C THR A 510 -33.29 -48.64 -28.18
N PHE A 511 -34.04 -49.73 -27.99
CA PHE A 511 -35.31 -49.68 -27.27
C PHE A 511 -35.13 -49.34 -25.80
N HIS A 512 -34.06 -49.81 -25.15
CA HIS A 512 -33.72 -49.37 -23.81
C HIS A 512 -33.40 -47.87 -23.75
N LYS A 513 -32.72 -47.34 -24.78
CA LYS A 513 -32.52 -45.89 -24.92
C LYS A 513 -33.85 -45.15 -25.07
N PHE A 514 -34.76 -45.65 -25.90
CA PHE A 514 -36.11 -45.06 -26.04
C PHE A 514 -36.88 -45.09 -24.72
N LEU A 515 -36.72 -46.14 -23.90
CA LEU A 515 -37.30 -46.19 -22.56
C LEU A 515 -36.80 -45.07 -21.64
N ARG A 516 -35.52 -44.69 -21.73
CA ARG A 516 -34.97 -43.55 -20.99
C ARG A 516 -35.53 -42.20 -21.47
N VAL A 517 -35.86 -42.10 -22.75
CA VAL A 517 -36.36 -40.87 -23.39
C VAL A 517 -37.87 -40.63 -23.15
N PHE A 518 -38.60 -41.58 -22.55
CA PHE A 518 -40.05 -41.44 -22.30
C PHE A 518 -40.41 -40.31 -21.32
N GLU A 519 -39.53 -39.98 -20.39
CA GLU A 519 -39.79 -38.91 -19.42
C GLU A 519 -38.77 -37.78 -19.52
N HIS A 520 -37.73 -37.94 -20.33
CA HIS A 520 -36.55 -37.07 -20.39
C HIS A 520 -36.26 -36.69 -21.83
N VAL A 521 -35.72 -35.49 -22.04
CA VAL A 521 -35.25 -35.09 -23.37
C VAL A 521 -33.84 -35.61 -23.53
N GLU A 522 -33.61 -36.51 -24.48
CA GLU A 522 -32.27 -36.99 -24.84
C GLU A 522 -32.05 -36.90 -26.35
N ASN A 523 -30.77 -36.85 -26.75
CA ASN A 523 -30.39 -36.81 -28.15
C ASN A 523 -30.52 -38.20 -28.81
N ILE A 524 -31.46 -38.32 -29.75
CA ILE A 524 -31.72 -39.51 -30.57
C ILE A 524 -31.39 -39.17 -32.03
N GLY A 525 -30.69 -40.07 -32.73
CA GLY A 525 -30.41 -39.92 -34.16
C GLY A 525 -29.14 -40.68 -34.61
N MET A 526 -28.76 -40.47 -35.87
CA MET A 526 -27.65 -41.15 -36.55
C MET A 526 -26.48 -40.17 -36.74
N GLY A 527 -25.26 -40.57 -36.39
CA GLY A 527 -24.07 -39.76 -36.63
C GLY A 527 -24.17 -38.32 -36.12
N MET A 528 -24.09 -37.36 -37.04
CA MET A 528 -24.21 -35.91 -36.82
C MET A 528 -25.67 -35.41 -36.71
N GLU A 529 -26.64 -36.18 -37.17
CA GLU A 529 -28.07 -35.82 -37.13
C GLU A 529 -28.73 -36.37 -35.86
N ARG A 530 -28.25 -35.91 -34.70
CA ARG A 530 -28.86 -36.18 -33.40
C ARG A 530 -29.79 -35.04 -33.02
N HIS A 531 -31.03 -35.35 -32.74
CA HIS A 531 -32.02 -34.38 -32.33
C HIS A 531 -32.43 -34.62 -30.88
N PRO A 532 -32.48 -33.56 -30.04
CA PRO A 532 -33.12 -33.68 -28.74
C PRO A 532 -34.54 -34.17 -28.99
N THR A 533 -34.92 -35.25 -28.34
CA THR A 533 -36.17 -35.94 -28.58
C THR A 533 -36.79 -36.31 -27.25
N PHE A 534 -38.10 -36.26 -27.15
CA PHE A 534 -38.84 -36.94 -26.08
C PHE A 534 -39.88 -37.87 -26.68
N LEU A 535 -40.18 -38.97 -25.98
CA LEU A 535 -41.20 -39.93 -26.35
C LEU A 535 -42.35 -39.86 -25.35
N HIS A 536 -43.59 -40.04 -25.79
CA HIS A 536 -44.74 -40.12 -24.90
C HIS A 536 -45.77 -41.09 -25.44
N CYS A 537 -46.24 -42.02 -24.60
CA CYS A 537 -47.28 -42.97 -24.98
C CYS A 537 -48.63 -42.49 -24.47
N LEU A 538 -49.64 -42.57 -25.32
CA LEU A 538 -51.02 -42.28 -25.00
C LEU A 538 -51.83 -43.58 -25.00
N SER A 539 -52.54 -43.82 -23.91
CA SER A 539 -53.51 -44.91 -23.74
C SER A 539 -54.91 -44.30 -23.77
N LEU A 540 -55.75 -44.70 -24.72
CA LEU A 540 -57.13 -44.22 -24.83
C LEU A 540 -58.04 -44.92 -23.83
N ASN A 541 -57.81 -46.21 -23.58
CA ASN A 541 -58.58 -47.01 -22.62
C ASN A 541 -57.79 -47.27 -21.32
N GLN A 542 -58.48 -47.64 -20.24
CA GLN A 542 -57.87 -47.96 -18.94
C GLN A 542 -57.09 -49.29 -18.93
N ASP A 543 -57.20 -50.08 -20.01
CA ASP A 543 -56.36 -51.25 -20.22
C ASP A 543 -54.94 -50.77 -20.56
N LYS A 544 -53.94 -51.29 -19.85
CA LYS A 544 -52.56 -50.78 -19.74
C LYS A 544 -51.70 -50.81 -21.03
N LEU A 545 -52.31 -50.83 -22.21
CA LEU A 545 -51.61 -50.87 -23.50
C LEU A 545 -51.56 -49.47 -24.11
N ALA A 546 -50.39 -49.06 -24.58
CA ALA A 546 -50.24 -47.82 -25.32
C ALA A 546 -50.87 -47.94 -26.71
N ASP A 547 -51.79 -47.02 -27.05
CA ASP A 547 -52.47 -46.97 -28.34
C ASP A 547 -51.72 -46.09 -29.35
N TYR A 548 -51.06 -45.03 -28.88
CA TYR A 548 -50.27 -44.13 -29.70
C TYR A 548 -48.94 -43.78 -29.06
N LEU A 549 -47.87 -43.73 -29.85
CA LEU A 549 -46.59 -43.14 -29.49
C LEU A 549 -46.43 -41.79 -30.16
N PHE A 550 -46.18 -40.77 -29.35
CA PHE A 550 -45.77 -39.45 -29.78
C PHE A 550 -44.25 -39.37 -29.66
N MET A 551 -43.61 -39.08 -30.78
CA MET A 551 -42.19 -38.73 -30.82
C MET A 551 -42.07 -37.27 -31.21
N PHE A 552 -41.43 -36.48 -30.33
CA PHE A 552 -41.20 -35.07 -30.59
C PHE A 552 -39.72 -34.79 -30.73
N HIS A 553 -39.32 -34.31 -31.90
CA HIS A 553 -37.96 -33.86 -32.18
C HIS A 553 -37.87 -32.35 -32.04
N PHE A 554 -37.06 -31.86 -31.11
CA PHE A 554 -36.75 -30.45 -30.98
C PHE A 554 -35.88 -30.00 -32.16
N ASN A 555 -36.22 -28.86 -32.75
CA ASN A 555 -35.30 -28.14 -33.62
C ASN A 555 -34.44 -27.22 -32.75
N GLN A 556 -33.31 -27.74 -32.26
CA GLN A 556 -32.46 -27.06 -31.27
C GLN A 556 -31.98 -25.69 -31.77
N SER A 557 -31.63 -25.56 -33.06
CA SER A 557 -31.16 -24.28 -33.63
C SER A 557 -32.25 -23.21 -33.66
N VAL A 558 -33.50 -23.58 -34.01
CA VAL A 558 -34.63 -22.64 -34.04
C VAL A 558 -35.08 -22.29 -32.62
N GLN A 559 -35.12 -23.27 -31.72
CA GLN A 559 -35.47 -23.05 -30.32
C GLN A 559 -34.45 -22.12 -29.63
N ALA A 560 -33.16 -22.36 -29.84
CA ALA A 560 -32.08 -21.51 -29.37
C ALA A 560 -32.20 -20.08 -29.89
N ALA A 561 -32.45 -19.90 -31.19
CA ALA A 561 -32.64 -18.57 -31.79
C ALA A 561 -33.85 -17.84 -31.19
N ASN A 562 -34.98 -18.54 -31.01
CA ASN A 562 -36.19 -17.96 -30.41
C ASN A 562 -35.97 -17.57 -28.95
N PHE A 563 -35.31 -18.43 -28.16
CA PHE A 563 -34.97 -18.15 -26.77
C PHE A 563 -34.04 -16.95 -26.63
N MET A 564 -33.00 -16.87 -27.47
CA MET A 564 -32.07 -15.75 -27.44
C MET A 564 -32.75 -14.43 -27.87
N ALA A 565 -33.64 -14.49 -28.86
CA ALA A 565 -34.42 -13.33 -29.29
C ALA A 565 -35.41 -12.85 -28.23
N SER A 566 -36.08 -13.76 -27.51
CA SER A 566 -37.03 -13.41 -26.44
C SER A 566 -36.34 -12.87 -25.18
N THR A 567 -35.09 -13.26 -24.94
CA THR A 567 -34.33 -12.92 -23.73
C THR A 567 -33.37 -11.73 -23.92
N ASP A 568 -33.16 -11.24 -25.15
CA ASP A 568 -32.19 -10.19 -25.48
C ASP A 568 -32.35 -8.90 -24.63
N SER A 569 -33.58 -8.44 -24.40
CA SER A 569 -33.84 -7.25 -23.59
C SER A 569 -33.42 -7.41 -22.12
N ILE A 570 -33.55 -8.63 -21.58
CA ILE A 570 -33.16 -8.99 -20.20
C ILE A 570 -31.64 -9.16 -20.12
N LEU A 571 -31.03 -9.75 -21.15
CA LEU A 571 -29.58 -9.92 -21.25
C LEU A 571 -28.86 -8.57 -21.27
N GLN A 572 -29.39 -7.57 -21.98
CA GLN A 572 -28.79 -6.25 -22.07
C GLN A 572 -29.09 -5.32 -20.88
N GLY A 573 -30.18 -5.59 -20.15
CA GLY A 573 -30.65 -4.78 -19.02
C GLY A 573 -30.19 -5.26 -17.63
N ASN A 574 -29.18 -6.13 -17.53
CA ASN A 574 -28.82 -6.72 -16.24
C ASN A 574 -28.16 -5.72 -15.27
N ALA A 575 -28.45 -5.90 -13.97
CA ALA A 575 -27.93 -5.05 -12.89
C ALA A 575 -26.39 -5.16 -12.72
N GLN A 576 -25.78 -6.19 -13.28
CA GLN A 576 -24.33 -6.45 -13.21
C GLN A 576 -23.55 -5.69 -14.31
N GLY A 577 -24.23 -5.09 -15.29
CA GLY A 577 -23.61 -4.37 -16.41
C GLY A 577 -22.85 -5.25 -17.40
N VAL A 578 -23.09 -6.57 -17.38
CA VAL A 578 -22.46 -7.54 -18.29
C VAL A 578 -23.16 -7.48 -19.65
N LYS A 579 -22.44 -7.27 -20.74
CA LYS A 579 -23.02 -7.37 -22.08
C LYS A 579 -22.80 -8.77 -22.62
N VAL A 580 -23.87 -9.48 -22.96
CA VAL A 580 -23.77 -10.81 -23.58
C VAL A 580 -23.93 -10.68 -25.09
N LEU A 581 -23.01 -11.31 -25.83
CA LEU A 581 -23.05 -11.50 -27.26
C LEU A 581 -23.15 -12.99 -27.54
N TYR A 582 -23.87 -13.38 -28.59
CA TYR A 582 -23.96 -14.77 -29.01
C TYR A 582 -23.83 -14.91 -30.53
N SER A 583 -23.39 -16.09 -31.01
CA SER A 583 -23.25 -16.38 -32.44
C SER A 583 -23.66 -17.82 -32.77
N THR A 584 -24.35 -18.01 -33.90
CA THR A 584 -24.72 -19.32 -34.48
C THR A 584 -23.71 -19.72 -35.55
N GLY A 585 -22.73 -20.55 -35.19
CA GLY A 585 -21.69 -21.00 -36.13
C GLY A 585 -20.83 -19.87 -36.72
N LYS A 586 -20.56 -19.91 -38.04
CA LYS A 586 -19.69 -18.94 -38.76
C LYS A 586 -20.33 -17.57 -39.04
N SER A 587 -21.62 -17.37 -38.74
CA SER A 587 -22.32 -16.10 -38.99
C SER A 587 -22.56 -15.39 -37.67
N LEU A 588 -21.80 -14.31 -37.41
CA LEU A 588 -22.16 -13.36 -36.34
C LEU A 588 -23.51 -12.74 -36.70
N LYS A 589 -24.59 -13.24 -36.10
CA LYS A 589 -25.92 -12.64 -36.19
C LYS A 589 -26.27 -11.97 -34.87
N ASN A 590 -26.88 -10.79 -34.99
CA ASN A 590 -27.37 -9.94 -33.91
C ASN A 590 -26.31 -9.34 -32.97
N LEU A 591 -25.47 -8.48 -33.54
CA LEU A 591 -24.90 -7.35 -32.79
C LEU A 591 -25.93 -6.22 -32.76
N THR A 592 -26.94 -6.31 -31.90
CA THR A 592 -27.91 -5.21 -31.68
C THR A 592 -27.24 -3.95 -31.11
N THR A 593 -25.99 -4.05 -30.66
CA THR A 593 -25.15 -2.92 -30.28
C THR A 593 -24.21 -2.51 -31.44
N ARG A 594 -24.53 -1.36 -32.06
CA ARG A 594 -23.82 -0.78 -33.22
C ARG A 594 -22.27 -0.66 -33.14
N PRO A 595 -21.58 -0.50 -31.98
CA PRO A 595 -20.13 -0.37 -31.98
C PRO A 595 -19.34 -1.69 -32.10
N PHE A 596 -20.00 -2.85 -32.06
CA PHE A 596 -19.31 -4.16 -31.98
C PHE A 596 -19.36 -4.97 -33.29
N ASN A 597 -20.11 -4.51 -34.30
CA ASN A 597 -20.37 -5.27 -35.54
C ASN A 597 -19.18 -5.31 -36.52
N GLU A 598 -18.20 -4.42 -36.34
CA GLU A 598 -17.06 -4.22 -37.28
C GLU A 598 -15.70 -4.64 -36.70
N SER A 599 -15.64 -5.14 -35.45
CA SER A 599 -14.36 -5.50 -34.84
C SER A 599 -13.87 -6.88 -35.28
N ASN A 600 -12.81 -6.93 -36.10
CA ASN A 600 -12.10 -8.16 -36.43
C ASN A 600 -11.61 -8.90 -35.16
N ILE A 601 -11.36 -8.15 -34.08
CA ILE A 601 -10.90 -8.70 -32.80
C ILE A 601 -11.97 -9.61 -32.17
N LEU A 602 -13.26 -9.22 -32.22
CA LEU A 602 -14.34 -10.06 -31.70
C LEU A 602 -14.50 -11.35 -32.52
N ARG A 603 -14.31 -11.29 -33.85
CA ARG A 603 -14.34 -12.48 -34.70
C ARG A 603 -13.22 -13.46 -34.34
N GLU A 604 -12.03 -12.95 -34.09
CA GLU A 604 -10.88 -13.74 -33.65
C GLU A 604 -11.13 -14.36 -32.26
N LEU A 605 -11.72 -13.61 -31.33
CA LEU A 605 -12.10 -14.13 -30.01
C LEU A 605 -13.16 -15.24 -30.12
N PHE A 606 -14.21 -15.05 -30.92
CA PHE A 606 -15.22 -16.08 -31.17
C PHE A 606 -14.60 -17.35 -31.78
N ALA A 607 -13.60 -17.21 -32.66
CA ALA A 607 -12.87 -18.34 -33.23
C ALA A 607 -11.95 -19.05 -32.21
N LYS A 608 -11.55 -18.37 -31.13
CA LYS A 608 -10.76 -18.93 -30.02
C LYS A 608 -11.61 -19.53 -28.91
N LEU A 609 -12.93 -19.29 -28.91
CA LEU A 609 -13.82 -19.85 -27.90
C LEU A 609 -13.87 -21.37 -28.03
N THR A 610 -13.81 -22.03 -26.87
CA THR A 610 -13.97 -23.47 -26.74
C THR A 610 -15.23 -23.76 -25.93
N TYR A 611 -15.63 -25.02 -25.76
CA TYR A 611 -16.73 -25.38 -24.87
C TYR A 611 -16.53 -25.02 -23.38
N TYR A 612 -15.36 -24.50 -23.03
CA TYR A 612 -14.99 -24.13 -21.67
C TYR A 612 -14.56 -22.67 -21.62
N SER A 613 -14.77 -22.05 -20.46
CA SER A 613 -14.36 -20.67 -20.24
C SER A 613 -12.84 -20.53 -20.21
N GLN A 614 -12.30 -19.45 -20.76
CA GLN A 614 -10.86 -19.19 -20.75
C GLN A 614 -10.33 -19.02 -19.32
N PRO A 615 -9.09 -19.50 -19.02
CA PRO A 615 -8.55 -19.52 -17.66
C PRO A 615 -8.12 -18.15 -17.14
N SER A 616 -7.83 -17.21 -18.03
CA SER A 616 -7.46 -15.84 -17.69
C SER A 616 -8.44 -14.86 -18.32
N ALA A 617 -8.63 -13.71 -17.67
CA ALA A 617 -9.38 -12.61 -18.23
C ALA A 617 -8.65 -12.02 -19.44
N ASP A 618 -9.20 -12.20 -20.65
CA ASP A 618 -8.71 -11.51 -21.83
C ASP A 618 -9.19 -10.05 -21.79
N LEU A 619 -8.22 -9.12 -21.85
CA LEU A 619 -8.50 -7.68 -21.89
C LEU A 619 -8.45 -7.20 -23.33
N VAL A 620 -9.55 -6.63 -23.81
CA VAL A 620 -9.67 -6.17 -25.19
C VAL A 620 -10.13 -4.72 -25.23
N GLU A 621 -9.47 -3.91 -26.03
CA GLU A 621 -9.86 -2.52 -26.27
C GLU A 621 -10.93 -2.47 -27.37
N LEU A 622 -12.15 -2.04 -27.02
CA LEU A 622 -13.28 -1.92 -27.94
C LEU A 622 -13.96 -0.57 -27.72
N ALA A 623 -14.14 0.20 -28.80
CA ALA A 623 -14.79 1.51 -28.79
C ALA A 623 -14.19 2.50 -27.77
N SER A 624 -12.85 2.53 -27.66
CA SER A 624 -12.09 3.40 -26.75
C SER A 624 -12.32 3.11 -25.25
N GLU A 625 -12.79 1.91 -24.91
CA GLU A 625 -12.88 1.40 -23.55
C GLU A 625 -12.28 -0.02 -23.50
N THR A 626 -11.64 -0.38 -22.38
CA THR A 626 -11.12 -1.74 -22.19
C THR A 626 -12.18 -2.63 -21.55
N TRP A 627 -12.41 -3.79 -22.14
CA TRP A 627 -13.40 -4.77 -21.71
C TRP A 627 -12.70 -6.05 -21.25
N ILE A 628 -13.21 -6.61 -20.16
CA ILE A 628 -12.95 -7.98 -19.74
C ILE A 628 -13.84 -8.88 -20.60
N VAL A 629 -13.22 -9.78 -21.33
CA VAL A 629 -13.88 -10.70 -22.23
C VAL A 629 -13.77 -12.12 -21.68
N THR A 630 -14.90 -12.82 -21.63
CA THR A 630 -14.94 -14.25 -21.30
C THR A 630 -16.09 -14.90 -22.02
N GLY A 631 -15.96 -16.17 -22.40
CA GLY A 631 -17.00 -16.87 -23.13
C GLY A 631 -16.68 -18.33 -23.34
N PHE A 632 -17.66 -19.05 -23.89
CA PHE A 632 -17.53 -20.45 -24.26
C PHE A 632 -18.58 -20.83 -25.32
N VAL A 633 -18.36 -21.95 -26.01
CA VAL A 633 -19.34 -22.59 -26.89
C VAL A 633 -20.30 -23.39 -26.02
N SER A 634 -21.60 -23.14 -26.14
CA SER A 634 -22.61 -23.80 -25.31
C SER A 634 -22.95 -25.20 -25.85
N ARG A 635 -22.78 -26.24 -25.03
CA ARG A 635 -23.25 -27.61 -25.35
C ARG A 635 -24.77 -27.76 -25.25
N ILE A 636 -25.39 -26.83 -24.53
CA ILE A 636 -26.81 -26.89 -24.17
C ILE A 636 -27.63 -26.13 -25.23
N ILE A 637 -27.13 -24.98 -25.68
CA ILE A 637 -27.83 -24.07 -26.61
C ILE A 637 -27.29 -24.24 -28.04
N ALA A 638 -27.46 -25.44 -28.61
CA ALA A 638 -27.21 -25.73 -30.03
C ALA A 638 -25.84 -25.27 -30.58
N ASP A 639 -24.76 -25.43 -29.80
CA ASP A 639 -23.40 -24.99 -30.16
C ASP A 639 -23.27 -23.49 -30.42
N ASN A 640 -24.15 -22.68 -29.83
CA ASN A 640 -24.00 -21.23 -29.86
C ASN A 640 -22.82 -20.80 -29.02
N CYS A 641 -21.99 -19.94 -29.61
CA CYS A 641 -20.93 -19.26 -28.87
C CYS A 641 -21.56 -18.19 -27.98
N LEU A 642 -21.27 -18.20 -26.68
CA LEU A 642 -21.67 -17.20 -25.72
C LEU A 642 -20.45 -16.41 -25.28
N LEU A 643 -20.53 -15.08 -25.36
CA LEU A 643 -19.45 -14.18 -24.97
C LEU A 643 -20.01 -13.10 -24.04
N ALA A 644 -19.39 -12.92 -22.89
CA ALA A 644 -19.68 -11.88 -21.93
C ALA A 644 -18.59 -10.81 -21.94
N LEU A 645 -19.01 -9.55 -21.97
CA LEU A 645 -18.17 -8.37 -21.96
C LEU A 645 -18.48 -7.55 -20.71
N SER A 646 -17.48 -7.28 -19.87
CA SER A 646 -17.61 -6.42 -18.70
C SER A 646 -16.66 -5.22 -18.77
N PRO A 647 -17.13 -3.98 -18.59
CA PRO A 647 -16.29 -2.80 -18.74
C PRO A 647 -15.34 -2.63 -17.54
N ILE A 648 -14.04 -2.48 -17.81
CA ILE A 648 -13.03 -2.27 -16.75
C ILE A 648 -13.24 -0.96 -16.00
N SER A 649 -13.89 0.03 -16.63
CA SER A 649 -14.14 1.34 -16.06
C SER A 649 -14.99 1.29 -14.78
N THR A 650 -15.73 0.20 -14.55
CA THR A 650 -16.45 -0.04 -13.30
C THR A 650 -15.50 -0.37 -12.14
N ILE A 651 -14.47 -1.17 -12.41
CA ILE A 651 -13.40 -1.53 -11.47
C ILE A 651 -12.53 -0.30 -11.20
N ASP A 652 -12.10 0.39 -12.26
CA ASP A 652 -11.24 1.57 -12.13
C ASP A 652 -11.94 2.71 -11.38
N ARG A 653 -13.25 2.91 -11.54
CA ARG A 653 -14.03 3.87 -10.73
C ARG A 653 -14.05 3.51 -9.25
N ARG A 654 -14.22 2.22 -8.92
CA ARG A 654 -14.20 1.74 -7.54
C ARG A 654 -12.81 1.94 -6.91
N LEU A 655 -11.75 1.60 -7.65
CA LEU A 655 -10.37 1.81 -7.22
C LEU A 655 -10.00 3.29 -7.11
N ALA A 656 -10.52 4.15 -7.98
CA ALA A 656 -10.31 5.60 -7.90
C ALA A 656 -10.91 6.19 -6.62
N GLY A 657 -12.08 5.70 -6.18
CA GLY A 657 -12.67 6.08 -4.90
C GLY A 657 -11.78 5.73 -3.70
N GLU A 658 -11.27 4.50 -3.66
CA GLU A 658 -10.36 4.05 -2.60
C GLU A 658 -9.00 4.76 -2.65
N LYS A 659 -8.46 4.99 -3.85
CA LYS A 659 -7.25 5.79 -4.06
C LYS A 659 -7.44 7.20 -3.48
N ASN A 660 -8.57 7.84 -3.76
CA ASN A 660 -8.88 9.17 -3.23
C ASN A 660 -9.01 9.17 -1.70
N GLN A 661 -9.57 8.10 -1.10
CA GLN A 661 -9.60 7.94 0.36
C GLN A 661 -8.19 7.79 0.95
N LEU A 662 -7.33 6.96 0.34
CA LEU A 662 -5.94 6.81 0.76
C LEU A 662 -5.17 8.14 0.66
N LEU A 663 -5.37 8.89 -0.43
CA LEU A 663 -4.79 10.23 -0.59
C LEU A 663 -5.32 11.23 0.44
N ALA A 664 -6.61 11.19 0.76
CA ALA A 664 -7.19 12.05 1.79
C ALA A 664 -6.63 11.75 3.19
N ILE A 665 -6.48 10.47 3.55
CA ILE A 665 -5.85 10.05 4.81
C ILE A 665 -4.39 10.52 4.86
N MET A 666 -3.65 10.38 3.76
CA MET A 666 -2.27 10.86 3.63
C MET A 666 -2.20 12.39 3.85
N LEU A 667 -3.10 13.15 3.22
CA LEU A 667 -3.15 14.61 3.37
C LEU A 667 -3.47 15.02 4.80
N ILE A 668 -4.45 14.38 5.44
CA ILE A 668 -4.80 14.63 6.85
C ILE A 668 -3.60 14.38 7.75
N ASN A 669 -2.86 13.29 7.52
CA ASN A 669 -1.67 12.97 8.30
C ASN A 669 -0.57 14.02 8.11
N ILE A 670 -0.29 14.46 6.88
CA ILE A 670 0.66 15.54 6.59
C ILE A 670 0.27 16.83 7.31
N LEU A 671 -1.01 17.22 7.24
CA LEU A 671 -1.53 18.41 7.91
C LEU A 671 -1.41 18.30 9.44
N LEU A 672 -1.67 17.12 10.00
CA LEU A 672 -1.55 16.86 11.44
C LEU A 672 -0.09 16.94 11.90
N VAL A 673 0.84 16.32 11.16
CA VAL A 673 2.28 16.40 11.43
C VAL A 673 2.78 17.84 11.32
N ALA A 674 2.38 18.57 10.28
CA ALA A 674 2.73 19.98 10.12
C ALA A 674 2.17 20.84 11.27
N GLY A 675 0.92 20.59 11.68
CA GLY A 675 0.28 21.25 12.82
C GLY A 675 1.04 21.01 14.13
N ILE A 676 1.37 19.75 14.44
CA ILE A 676 2.15 19.38 15.63
C ILE A 676 3.54 20.01 15.58
N ALA A 677 4.22 19.99 14.43
CA ALA A 677 5.53 20.60 14.26
C ALA A 677 5.50 22.12 14.50
N LEU A 678 4.46 22.81 13.99
CA LEU A 678 4.27 24.25 14.19
C LEU A 678 3.96 24.60 15.65
N ILE A 679 3.10 23.81 16.30
CA ILE A 679 2.79 23.95 17.73
C ILE A 679 4.10 23.80 18.51
N PHE A 680 4.81 22.69 18.33
CA PHE A 680 6.05 22.39 19.03
C PHE A 680 7.12 23.48 18.83
N ALA A 681 7.29 23.96 17.60
CA ALA A 681 8.21 25.05 17.28
C ALA A 681 7.84 26.34 18.03
N ASN A 682 6.56 26.66 18.15
CA ASN A 682 6.11 27.85 18.87
C ASN A 682 6.22 27.70 20.40
N THR A 683 5.93 26.52 20.96
CA THR A 683 5.93 26.31 22.42
C THR A 683 7.34 26.26 23.00
N LEU A 684 8.33 25.71 22.27
CA LEU A 684 9.68 25.51 22.81
C LEU A 684 10.72 26.54 22.35
N LEU A 685 10.68 26.98 21.09
CA LEU A 685 11.76 27.84 20.57
C LEU A 685 11.57 29.31 20.92
N ARG A 686 10.32 29.79 21.02
CA ARG A 686 10.05 31.20 21.36
C ARG A 686 10.55 31.58 22.77
N PRO A 687 10.30 30.78 23.84
CA PRO A 687 10.82 31.11 25.17
C PRO A 687 12.36 31.14 25.21
N VAL A 688 13.01 30.20 24.53
CA VAL A 688 14.48 30.11 24.45
C VAL A 688 15.08 31.33 23.75
N ALA A 689 14.47 31.80 22.65
CA ALA A 689 14.93 33.00 21.96
C ALA A 689 14.87 34.25 22.85
N ARG A 690 13.80 34.41 23.66
CA ARG A 690 13.70 35.55 24.59
C ARG A 690 14.70 35.48 25.75
N LEU A 691 15.04 34.29 26.23
CA LEU A 691 16.12 34.11 27.22
C LEU A 691 17.48 34.54 26.65
N GLN A 692 17.73 34.29 25.37
CA GLN A 692 18.92 34.78 24.68
C GLN A 692 18.94 36.31 24.59
N GLU A 693 17.81 36.94 24.27
CA GLU A 693 17.67 38.41 24.27
C GLU A 693 17.92 39.00 25.66
N ALA A 694 17.38 38.39 26.72
CA ALA A 694 17.63 38.81 28.11
C ALA A 694 19.11 38.74 28.48
N THR A 695 19.80 37.68 28.06
CA THR A 695 21.25 37.54 28.29
C THR A 695 22.04 38.65 27.56
N GLN A 696 21.59 39.05 26.37
CA GLN A 696 22.18 40.17 25.66
C GLN A 696 21.89 41.52 26.33
N ALA A 697 20.71 41.70 26.93
CA ALA A 697 20.37 42.91 27.69
C ALA A 697 21.31 43.10 28.90
N ILE A 698 21.57 42.03 29.66
CA ILE A 698 22.57 42.02 30.75
C ILE A 698 23.95 42.47 30.22
N ARG A 699 24.38 41.92 29.08
CA ARG A 699 25.68 42.27 28.48
C ARG A 699 25.76 43.74 28.06
N ARG A 700 24.63 44.35 27.69
CA ARG A 700 24.52 45.77 27.34
C ARG A 700 24.29 46.67 28.56
N ARG A 701 24.21 46.12 29.78
CA ARG A 701 23.80 46.81 31.02
C ARG A 701 22.43 47.49 30.90
N ASP A 702 21.56 46.95 30.05
CA ASP A 702 20.17 47.36 30.00
C ASP A 702 19.39 46.55 31.05
N PHE A 703 19.45 47.02 32.29
CA PHE A 703 18.75 46.37 33.41
C PHE A 703 17.25 46.68 33.43
N SER A 704 16.73 47.50 32.50
CA SER A 704 15.30 47.80 32.37
C SER A 704 14.54 46.72 31.59
N PHE A 705 15.24 45.89 30.83
CA PHE A 705 14.66 44.80 30.05
C PHE A 705 13.90 43.81 30.94
N ARG A 706 12.72 43.37 30.50
CA ARG A 706 11.92 42.35 31.18
C ARG A 706 11.48 41.30 30.17
N ILE A 707 11.60 40.03 30.54
CA ILE A 707 11.19 38.91 29.69
C ILE A 707 9.65 38.79 29.64
N GLY A 708 8.99 39.14 30.75
CA GLY A 708 7.53 39.09 30.92
C GLY A 708 7.01 37.71 31.34
N GLU A 709 5.75 37.64 31.78
CA GLU A 709 5.14 36.40 32.24
C GLU A 709 4.85 35.42 31.09
N GLN A 710 5.69 34.39 30.96
CA GLN A 710 5.46 33.25 30.06
C GLN A 710 4.84 32.07 30.82
N GLY A 711 3.55 32.15 31.11
CA GLY A 711 2.80 31.02 31.66
C GLY A 711 3.26 30.54 33.05
N LYS A 712 2.74 29.37 33.46
CA LYS A 712 3.00 28.75 34.77
C LYS A 712 3.96 27.55 34.70
N ASP A 713 4.60 27.34 33.56
CA ASP A 713 5.55 26.26 33.33
C ASP A 713 6.98 26.64 33.79
N GLU A 714 7.94 25.76 33.50
CA GLU A 714 9.36 25.94 33.83
C GLU A 714 9.96 27.18 33.17
N PHE A 715 9.52 27.56 31.97
CA PHE A 715 10.00 28.77 31.28
C PHE A 715 9.46 30.04 31.93
N GLY A 716 8.21 30.03 32.40
CA GLY A 716 7.65 31.10 33.22
C GLY A 716 8.39 31.27 34.55
N GLN A 717 8.78 30.17 35.19
CA GLN A 717 9.62 30.21 36.39
C GLN A 717 11.00 30.82 36.11
N MET A 718 11.65 30.39 35.04
CA MET A 718 12.96 30.94 34.62
C MET A 718 12.86 32.44 34.34
N SER A 719 11.82 32.88 33.64
CA SER A 719 11.57 34.29 33.32
C SER A 719 11.43 35.14 34.59
N ARG A 720 10.66 34.66 35.58
CA ARG A 720 10.51 35.34 36.88
C ARG A 720 11.84 35.47 37.63
N ILE A 721 12.64 34.41 37.67
CA ILE A 721 13.95 34.43 38.33
C ILE A 721 14.88 35.45 37.65
N PHE A 722 14.89 35.48 36.32
CA PHE A 722 15.68 36.46 35.56
C PHE A 722 15.21 37.90 35.78
N ASP A 723 13.91 38.17 35.72
CA ASP A 723 13.35 39.51 35.92
C ASP A 723 13.63 40.02 37.34
N THR A 724 13.57 39.15 38.37
CA THR A 724 13.98 39.51 39.73
C THR A 724 15.47 39.86 39.80
N ALA A 725 16.34 39.05 39.20
CA ALA A 725 17.78 39.32 39.20
C ALA A 725 18.13 40.63 38.47
N LEU A 726 17.45 40.94 37.36
CA LEU A 726 17.61 42.21 36.64
C LEU A 726 17.17 43.40 37.48
N ARG A 727 16.07 43.27 38.21
CA ARG A 727 15.60 44.30 39.14
C ARG A 727 16.58 44.55 40.28
N ASP A 728 17.14 43.50 40.88
CA ASP A 728 18.14 43.64 41.95
C ASP A 728 19.38 44.39 41.45
N LEU A 729 19.83 44.11 40.22
CA LEU A 729 20.94 44.83 39.58
C LEU A 729 20.60 46.30 39.28
N GLU A 730 19.38 46.59 38.85
CA GLU A 730 18.88 47.94 38.64
C GLU A 730 18.88 48.73 39.97
N GLU A 731 18.36 48.14 41.05
CA GLU A 731 18.36 48.75 42.40
C GLU A 731 19.78 49.02 42.91
N MET A 732 20.74 48.13 42.66
CA MET A 732 22.16 48.37 42.98
C MET A 732 22.76 49.53 42.18
N SER A 733 22.42 49.65 40.89
CA SER A 733 22.90 50.76 40.06
C SER A 733 22.39 52.13 40.55
N ILE A 734 21.13 52.21 40.98
CA ILE A 734 20.54 53.42 41.56
C ILE A 734 21.24 53.78 42.88
N ALA A 735 21.47 52.79 43.75
CA ALA A 735 22.16 53.01 45.01
C ALA A 735 23.57 53.60 44.81
N ARG A 736 24.28 53.13 43.77
CA ARG A 736 25.59 53.65 43.37
C ARG A 736 25.52 55.12 42.98
N ASP A 737 24.56 55.50 42.15
CA ASP A 737 24.38 56.89 41.71
C ASP A 737 24.11 57.83 42.90
N VAL A 738 23.30 57.37 43.87
CA VAL A 738 23.05 58.12 45.11
C VAL A 738 24.33 58.26 45.95
N GLN A 739 25.12 57.19 46.12
CA GLN A 739 26.38 57.26 46.86
C GLN A 739 27.38 58.22 46.19
N GLN A 740 27.46 58.25 44.87
CA GLN A 740 28.36 59.17 44.15
C GLN A 740 28.06 60.65 44.42
N GLN A 741 26.79 60.99 44.67
CA GLN A 741 26.39 62.35 45.04
C GLN A 741 26.82 62.74 46.47
N LEU A 742 27.23 61.77 47.30
CA LEU A 742 27.72 62.02 48.65
C LEU A 742 29.20 62.41 48.71
N PHE A 743 29.96 62.38 47.62
CA PHE A 743 31.37 62.82 47.62
C PHE A 743 31.49 64.33 47.30
N PRO A 744 32.51 65.04 47.84
CA PRO A 744 32.70 66.45 47.58
C PRO A 744 33.18 66.72 46.14
N LYS A 745 33.22 68.01 45.77
CA LYS A 745 33.89 68.44 44.52
C LYS A 745 35.39 68.10 44.61
N GLN A 746 35.93 67.54 43.54
CA GLN A 746 37.27 66.91 43.52
C GLN A 746 38.44 67.89 43.69
N GLN A 747 38.23 69.20 43.45
CA GLN A 747 39.28 70.21 43.51
C GLN A 747 38.83 71.41 44.35
N VAL A 748 39.70 71.87 45.24
CA VAL A 748 39.54 73.10 46.03
C VAL A 748 40.86 73.86 45.99
N ASP A 749 40.82 75.12 45.58
CA ASP A 749 41.96 76.03 45.56
C ASP A 749 41.61 77.24 46.44
N THR A 750 42.42 77.49 47.46
CA THR A 750 42.25 78.61 48.39
C THR A 750 43.21 79.77 48.11
N GLY A 751 43.96 79.71 47.00
CA GLY A 751 45.04 80.64 46.64
C GLY A 751 46.39 80.21 47.21
N ASP A 752 46.46 79.97 48.53
CA ASP A 752 47.68 79.52 49.21
C ASP A 752 47.88 78.00 49.18
N TYR A 753 46.81 77.24 48.93
CA TYR A 753 46.82 75.78 48.85
C TYR A 753 46.03 75.27 47.65
N ASP A 754 46.64 74.32 46.94
CA ASP A 754 46.02 73.54 45.87
C ASP A 754 45.72 72.12 46.38
N MET A 755 44.44 71.73 46.35
CA MET A 755 43.98 70.44 46.86
C MET A 755 43.19 69.65 45.81
N PHE A 756 43.54 68.37 45.68
CA PHE A 756 42.80 67.42 44.85
C PHE A 756 42.50 66.14 45.62
N CYS A 757 41.29 65.60 45.44
CA CYS A 757 40.84 64.41 46.11
C CYS A 757 39.93 63.56 45.22
N LYS A 758 40.09 62.23 45.27
CA LYS A 758 39.25 61.31 44.50
C LYS A 758 39.26 59.91 45.07
N THR A 759 38.09 59.28 45.03
CA THR A 759 37.85 57.90 45.43
C THR A 759 37.47 57.05 44.21
N LEU A 760 38.01 55.84 44.12
CA LEU A 760 37.73 54.85 43.07
C LEU A 760 37.27 53.54 43.72
N THR A 761 35.96 53.29 43.72
CA THR A 761 35.36 52.11 44.37
C THR A 761 35.62 50.81 43.60
N MET A 762 35.91 49.72 44.31
CA MET A 762 36.12 48.36 43.77
C MET A 762 34.78 47.71 43.38
N ALA A 763 33.75 47.87 44.21
CA ALA A 763 32.42 47.33 44.00
C ALA A 763 31.43 48.41 43.49
N ASP A 764 30.16 48.03 43.29
CA ASP A 764 29.10 48.98 42.95
C ASP A 764 28.90 50.05 44.03
N LEU A 765 29.22 49.73 45.29
CA LEU A 765 29.19 50.65 46.43
C LEU A 765 30.48 50.52 47.26
N GLY A 766 31.08 51.66 47.63
CA GLY A 766 32.34 51.75 48.38
C GLY A 766 32.19 52.01 49.88
N GLY A 767 33.23 51.73 50.66
CA GLY A 767 33.32 52.01 52.10
C GLY A 767 34.00 53.34 52.44
N ASP A 768 34.82 53.85 51.51
CA ASP A 768 35.60 55.07 51.69
C ASP A 768 34.73 56.33 51.85
N TYR A 769 35.10 57.15 52.83
CA TYR A 769 34.55 58.47 53.11
C TYR A 769 35.60 59.55 52.87
N LEU A 770 35.27 60.51 52.01
CA LEU A 770 36.09 61.67 51.75
C LEU A 770 35.20 62.91 51.81
N ASP A 771 35.64 63.96 52.51
CA ASP A 771 34.92 65.24 52.59
C ASP A 771 35.85 66.41 52.95
N VAL A 772 35.37 67.63 52.68
CA VAL A 772 36.05 68.86 53.04
C VAL A 772 35.04 69.88 53.58
N PHE A 773 35.32 70.45 54.75
CA PHE A 773 34.45 71.39 55.44
C PHE A 773 35.16 72.71 55.69
N PRO A 774 34.62 73.87 55.27
CA PRO A 774 35.12 75.16 55.74
C PRO A 774 34.79 75.32 57.23
N LEU A 775 35.76 75.79 58.01
CA LEU A 775 35.57 76.13 59.42
C LEU A 775 35.30 77.63 59.57
N ASP A 776 36.10 78.45 58.90
CA ASP A 776 35.95 79.91 58.75
C ASP A 776 36.70 80.40 57.50
N GLU A 777 36.93 81.71 57.35
CA GLU A 777 37.59 82.31 56.18
C GLU A 777 39.05 81.83 55.97
N HIS A 778 39.73 81.35 57.01
CA HIS A 778 41.15 80.97 56.96
C HIS A 778 41.40 79.52 57.38
N ARG A 779 40.39 78.79 57.84
CA ARG A 779 40.52 77.41 58.29
C ARG A 779 39.55 76.49 57.58
N PHE A 780 40.04 75.33 57.18
CA PHE A 780 39.22 74.26 56.64
C PHE A 780 39.68 72.89 57.14
N VAL A 781 38.78 71.92 57.06
CA VAL A 781 38.97 70.56 57.53
C VAL A 781 38.88 69.61 56.35
N MET A 782 39.85 68.71 56.26
CA MET A 782 39.90 67.60 55.34
C MET A 782 39.74 66.31 56.13
N ILE A 783 38.91 65.40 55.63
CA ILE A 783 38.72 64.09 56.23
C ILE A 783 38.88 62.98 55.21
N LEU A 784 39.46 61.88 55.67
CA LEU A 784 39.55 60.64 54.93
C LEU A 784 39.28 59.49 55.89
N GLY A 785 38.32 58.63 55.58
CA GLY A 785 38.10 57.41 56.35
C GLY A 785 37.71 56.25 55.46
N ASP A 786 37.87 55.05 55.98
CA ASP A 786 37.51 53.81 55.30
C ASP A 786 36.78 52.87 56.27
N VAL A 787 35.67 52.32 55.81
CA VAL A 787 34.88 51.35 56.57
C VAL A 787 35.30 49.94 56.19
N ALA A 788 35.80 49.19 57.19
CA ALA A 788 36.34 47.84 56.99
C ALA A 788 35.45 46.92 56.13
N GLY A 789 35.93 46.60 54.93
CA GLY A 789 35.34 45.72 53.91
C GLY A 789 34.21 46.38 53.10
N HIS A 790 34.06 46.01 51.83
CA HIS A 790 33.24 46.70 50.81
C HIS A 790 31.72 46.39 50.78
N GLY A 791 30.98 47.06 49.88
CA GLY A 791 29.57 46.79 49.54
C GLY A 791 28.53 47.59 50.35
N VAL A 792 27.25 47.19 50.24
CA VAL A 792 26.09 47.95 50.81
C VAL A 792 26.28 48.27 52.30
N GLY A 793 26.74 47.30 53.09
CA GLY A 793 26.92 47.48 54.53
C GLY A 793 28.00 48.50 54.92
N ALA A 794 29.02 48.69 54.07
CA ALA A 794 30.09 49.66 54.26
C ALA A 794 29.63 51.06 53.86
N ALA A 795 29.01 51.16 52.69
CA ALA A 795 28.43 52.38 52.16
C ALA A 795 27.40 53.03 53.10
N MET A 796 26.58 52.22 53.79
CA MET A 796 25.65 52.72 54.80
C MET A 796 26.36 53.35 56.00
N ILE A 797 27.45 52.73 56.49
CA ILE A 797 28.22 53.29 57.62
C ILE A 797 28.94 54.57 57.19
N MET A 798 29.45 54.63 55.95
CA MET A 798 30.01 55.85 55.37
C MET A 798 28.97 56.97 55.33
N ALA A 799 27.78 56.72 54.79
CA ALA A 799 26.69 57.70 54.73
C ALA A 799 26.26 58.17 56.13
N MET A 800 26.25 57.27 57.11
CA MET A 800 26.02 57.60 58.52
C MET A 800 27.13 58.49 59.09
N ALA A 801 28.41 58.19 58.80
CA ALA A 801 29.54 59.02 59.24
C ALA A 801 29.48 60.42 58.62
N LYS A 802 29.11 60.52 57.33
CA LYS A 802 28.87 61.81 56.67
C LYS A 802 27.74 62.60 57.32
N SER A 803 26.60 61.95 57.55
CA SER A 803 25.47 62.58 58.25
C SER A 803 25.88 63.04 59.66
N ALA A 804 26.66 62.26 60.38
CA ALA A 804 27.18 62.65 61.69
C ALA A 804 28.11 63.88 61.61
N MET A 805 29.03 63.92 60.64
CA MET A 805 29.90 65.08 60.40
C MET A 805 29.09 66.36 60.14
N LEU A 806 28.06 66.28 59.29
CA LEU A 806 27.17 67.41 59.00
C LEU A 806 26.38 67.91 60.23
N ASN A 807 26.16 67.06 61.23
CA ASN A 807 25.48 67.43 62.48
C ASN A 807 26.44 67.84 63.61
N LEU A 808 27.75 67.62 63.45
CA LEU A 808 28.77 67.92 64.44
C LEU A 808 29.70 69.05 63.99
N VAL A 809 29.22 69.91 63.09
CA VAL A 809 30.00 71.04 62.51
C VAL A 809 30.58 71.95 63.59
N GLU A 810 29.86 72.15 64.70
CA GLU A 810 30.33 72.95 65.85
C GLU A 810 31.55 72.37 66.57
N LEU A 811 31.86 71.08 66.37
CA LEU A 811 33.03 70.41 66.95
C LEU A 811 34.19 70.28 65.97
N LEU A 812 34.09 70.85 64.77
CA LEU A 812 35.15 70.76 63.78
C LEU A 812 36.45 71.37 64.30
N ASP A 813 36.44 72.40 65.14
CA ASP A 813 37.66 72.97 65.75
C ASP A 813 38.29 72.09 66.87
N ARG A 814 37.61 71.00 67.27
CA ARG A 814 37.98 70.12 68.39
C ARG A 814 38.09 68.66 67.94
N PRO A 815 39.16 68.28 67.20
CA PRO A 815 39.25 66.97 66.55
C PRO A 815 39.16 65.78 67.53
N SER A 816 39.78 65.89 68.71
CA SER A 816 39.72 64.83 69.71
C SER A 816 38.30 64.56 70.23
N GLU A 817 37.48 65.61 70.39
CA GLU A 817 36.07 65.49 70.81
C GLU A 817 35.20 64.97 69.67
N LEU A 818 35.40 65.48 68.45
CA LEU A 818 34.73 65.01 67.24
C LEU A 818 34.93 63.51 67.01
N LEU A 819 36.18 63.04 67.01
CA LEU A 819 36.51 61.61 66.84
C LEU A 819 35.90 60.75 67.95
N SER A 820 35.83 61.25 69.19
CA SER A 820 35.18 60.54 70.31
C SER A 820 33.67 60.38 70.10
N ARG A 821 33.00 61.42 69.56
CA ARG A 821 31.57 61.36 69.19
C ARG A 821 31.33 60.40 68.04
N LEU A 822 32.13 60.47 66.97
CA LEU A 822 32.04 59.54 65.84
C LEU A 822 32.31 58.10 66.26
N ASN A 823 33.32 57.86 67.12
CA ASN A 823 33.60 56.53 67.68
C ASN A 823 32.38 55.95 68.41
N THR A 824 31.70 56.77 69.22
CA THR A 824 30.50 56.34 69.95
C THR A 824 29.35 56.00 69.02
N LEU A 825 29.16 56.79 67.95
CA LEU A 825 28.13 56.54 66.94
C LEU A 825 28.38 55.22 66.21
N ILE A 826 29.59 55.02 65.69
CA ILE A 826 29.95 53.80 64.95
C ILE A 826 29.94 52.58 65.89
N TYR A 827 30.40 52.71 67.15
CA TYR A 827 30.34 51.62 68.12
C TYR A 827 28.90 51.13 68.38
N ARG A 828 27.93 52.04 68.40
CA ARG A 828 26.51 51.73 68.64
C ARG A 828 25.83 51.00 67.47
N THR A 829 26.40 51.01 66.26
CA THR A 829 25.83 50.29 65.11
C THR A 829 26.16 48.79 65.12
N LYS A 830 27.06 48.36 66.00
CA LYS A 830 27.50 46.95 66.09
C LYS A 830 26.35 46.03 66.52
N THR A 831 26.13 44.97 65.75
CA THR A 831 25.18 43.88 66.05
C THR A 831 25.89 42.52 66.07
N LYS A 832 25.17 41.43 66.38
CA LYS A 832 25.72 40.06 66.30
C LYS A 832 26.16 39.68 64.87
N LYS A 833 25.56 40.27 63.83
CA LYS A 833 25.82 39.95 62.41
C LYS A 833 26.71 40.99 61.71
N GLN A 834 26.78 42.23 62.21
CA GLN A 834 27.52 43.33 61.59
C GLN A 834 28.42 44.02 62.62
N ARG A 835 29.74 43.89 62.43
CA ARG A 835 30.77 44.48 63.32
C ARG A 835 31.73 45.37 62.53
N LYS A 836 31.17 46.27 61.71
CA LYS A 836 31.96 47.22 60.93
C LYS A 836 32.68 48.20 61.87
N ILE A 837 33.90 48.55 61.53
CA ILE A 837 34.72 49.60 62.13
C ILE A 837 35.16 50.54 61.01
N MET A 838 35.57 51.76 61.35
CA MET A 838 35.98 52.74 60.36
C MET A 838 37.31 53.36 60.75
N THR A 839 38.31 53.28 59.87
CA THR A 839 39.51 54.10 59.99
C THR A 839 39.16 55.54 59.64
N PHE A 840 39.74 56.52 60.30
CA PHE A 840 39.39 57.92 60.06
C PHE A 840 40.59 58.83 60.33
N GLN A 841 40.81 59.76 59.43
CA GLN A 841 41.87 60.76 59.46
C GLN A 841 41.21 62.13 59.39
N TYR A 842 41.65 63.02 60.27
CA TYR A 842 41.17 64.38 60.37
C TYR A 842 42.36 65.33 60.22
N ILE A 843 42.22 66.34 59.38
CA ILE A 843 43.23 67.37 59.13
C ILE A 843 42.55 68.73 59.14
N MET A 844 42.94 69.62 60.04
CA MET A 844 42.57 71.04 59.98
C MET A 844 43.74 71.85 59.45
N VAL A 845 43.52 72.65 58.43
CA VAL A 845 44.51 73.54 57.84
C VAL A 845 44.17 74.97 58.21
N ASP A 846 45.12 75.69 58.78
CA ASP A 846 45.06 77.14 58.99
C ASP A 846 45.93 77.82 57.93
N THR A 847 45.29 78.54 57.00
CA THR A 847 45.97 79.17 55.87
C THR A 847 46.73 80.43 56.28
N GLN A 848 46.42 81.05 57.42
CA GLN A 848 47.11 82.25 57.89
C GLN A 848 48.36 81.89 58.70
N ALA A 849 48.25 80.90 59.60
CA ALA A 849 49.37 80.40 60.39
C ALA A 849 50.24 79.39 59.63
N HIS A 850 49.74 78.86 58.50
CA HIS A 850 50.30 77.74 57.74
C HIS A 850 50.57 76.51 58.61
N ARG A 851 49.66 76.26 59.56
CA ARG A 851 49.71 75.14 60.51
C ARG A 851 48.62 74.14 60.18
N VAL A 852 48.98 72.87 60.34
CA VAL A 852 48.07 71.74 60.17
C VAL A 852 47.92 71.00 61.49
N VAL A 853 46.69 70.79 61.94
CA VAL A 853 46.37 69.91 63.07
C VAL A 853 45.90 68.58 62.51
N TYR A 854 46.66 67.52 62.77
CA TYR A 854 46.35 66.16 62.34
C TYR A 854 45.91 65.30 63.53
N ALA A 855 44.79 64.60 63.39
CA ALA A 855 44.33 63.59 64.34
C ALA A 855 44.01 62.28 63.59
N ASN A 856 44.44 61.16 64.16
CA ASN A 856 44.27 59.85 63.55
C ASN A 856 43.38 58.94 64.42
N ALA A 857 42.48 58.21 63.78
CA ALA A 857 41.65 57.16 64.34
C ALA A 857 41.81 55.89 63.50
N GLY A 858 43.03 55.34 63.50
CA GLY A 858 43.36 54.06 62.88
C GLY A 858 43.53 54.08 61.36
N GLY A 859 43.61 55.25 60.73
CA GLY A 859 43.94 55.36 59.30
C GLY A 859 45.45 55.28 59.04
N CYS A 860 45.82 55.04 57.78
CA CYS A 860 47.20 55.07 57.32
C CYS A 860 47.83 56.45 57.59
N SER A 861 49.02 56.49 58.18
CA SER A 861 49.71 57.75 58.42
C SER A 861 49.95 58.49 57.09
N PRO A 862 49.63 59.79 57.00
CA PRO A 862 49.86 60.55 55.78
C PRO A 862 51.36 60.79 55.55
N PHE A 863 51.72 60.96 54.29
CA PHE A 863 53.08 61.32 53.88
C PHE A 863 53.19 62.83 53.67
N LEU A 864 54.17 63.45 54.33
CA LEU A 864 54.61 64.81 54.08
C LEU A 864 55.85 64.79 53.18
N ILE A 865 55.71 65.37 51.99
CA ILE A 865 56.80 65.50 51.02
C ILE A 865 57.37 66.91 51.14
N ARG A 866 58.55 67.01 51.75
CA ARG A 866 59.25 68.29 51.94
C ARG A 866 59.79 68.80 50.62
N SER A 867 59.54 70.08 50.33
CA SER A 867 59.96 70.70 49.08
C SER A 867 61.48 70.80 48.95
N THR A 868 62.15 71.02 50.09
CA THR A 868 63.59 71.27 50.25
C THR A 868 64.43 70.00 50.20
N THR A 869 64.05 68.97 50.96
CA THR A 869 64.83 67.70 51.05
C THR A 869 64.40 66.66 50.03
N ARG A 870 63.22 66.82 49.42
CA ARG A 870 62.60 65.84 48.50
C ARG A 870 62.52 64.42 49.08
N SER A 871 62.36 64.31 50.40
CA SER A 871 62.17 63.05 51.10
C SER A 871 60.72 62.89 51.57
N PRO A 872 60.16 61.67 51.58
CA PRO A 872 58.86 61.40 52.18
C PRO A 872 59.02 61.24 53.69
N GLU A 873 58.21 61.94 54.46
CA GLU A 873 58.14 61.84 55.93
C GLU A 873 56.76 61.32 56.34
N GLU A 874 56.70 60.19 57.04
CA GLU A 874 55.43 59.64 57.53
C GLU A 874 55.03 60.28 58.87
N ILE A 875 53.85 60.92 58.93
CA ILE A 875 53.39 61.61 60.14
C ILE A 875 52.60 60.65 61.04
N LYS A 876 53.28 60.09 62.05
CA LYS A 876 52.71 59.07 62.93
C LYS A 876 51.95 59.68 64.12
N VAL A 877 50.64 59.51 64.15
CA VAL A 877 49.78 59.77 65.31
C VAL A 877 49.00 58.50 65.64
N ALA A 878 49.10 58.03 66.88
CA ALA A 878 48.43 56.81 67.31
C ALA A 878 46.94 57.05 67.59
N GLY A 879 46.09 56.15 67.11
CA GLY A 879 44.66 56.12 67.43
C GLY A 879 44.02 54.81 66.98
N ALA A 880 43.02 54.34 67.74
CA ALA A 880 42.26 53.14 67.37
C ALA A 880 41.19 53.46 66.32
N ALA A 881 40.86 52.53 65.43
CA ALA A 881 39.77 52.69 64.49
C ALA A 881 38.44 53.04 65.20
N LEU A 882 37.65 53.92 64.59
CA LEU A 882 36.35 54.30 65.11
C LEU A 882 35.44 53.08 65.23
N GLY A 883 34.78 52.99 66.38
CA GLY A 883 33.91 51.89 66.73
C GLY A 883 34.66 50.64 67.20
N ALA A 884 36.00 50.56 67.15
CA ALA A 884 36.75 49.39 67.61
C ALA A 884 36.48 49.11 69.11
N PHE A 885 36.61 50.14 69.95
CA PHE A 885 36.40 50.09 71.39
C PHE A 885 35.39 51.15 71.85
N LYS A 886 34.68 50.86 72.95
CA LYS A 886 33.63 51.75 73.48
C LYS A 886 34.17 53.11 73.91
N ASN A 887 35.34 53.13 74.55
CA ASN A 887 35.97 54.31 75.13
C ASN A 887 37.37 54.51 74.53
N SER A 888 37.45 55.02 73.30
CA SER A 888 38.72 55.37 72.65
C SER A 888 39.11 56.80 72.99
N ARG A 889 40.41 57.06 73.16
CA ARG A 889 40.99 58.42 73.25
C ARG A 889 41.78 58.69 71.97
N PHE A 890 41.67 59.91 71.46
CA PHE A 890 42.35 60.34 70.23
C PHE A 890 43.33 61.45 70.55
N SER A 891 44.51 61.40 69.94
CA SER A 891 45.55 62.40 70.06
C SER A 891 45.66 63.22 68.78
N GLN A 892 46.20 64.43 68.89
CA GLN A 892 46.46 65.31 67.76
C GLN A 892 47.93 65.73 67.73
N SER A 893 48.43 66.06 66.54
CA SER A 893 49.77 66.62 66.31
C SER A 893 49.68 67.88 65.47
N GLU A 894 50.60 68.81 65.67
CA GLU A 894 50.75 70.02 64.85
C GLU A 894 51.90 69.85 63.86
N ILE A 895 51.67 70.24 62.61
CA ILE A 895 52.61 70.14 61.51
C ILE A 895 52.70 71.52 60.84
N ASN A 896 53.91 72.03 60.64
CA ASN A 896 54.14 73.23 59.85
C ASN A 896 54.40 72.84 58.39
N LEU A 897 53.65 73.43 57.45
CA LEU A 897 53.83 73.24 56.01
C LEU A 897 54.61 74.41 55.42
N ASP A 898 55.79 74.17 54.86
CA ASP A 898 56.57 75.19 54.16
C ASP A 898 56.12 75.36 52.69
N PRO A 899 56.42 76.49 52.03
CA PRO A 899 56.03 76.67 50.62
C PRO A 899 56.54 75.53 49.74
N GLY A 900 55.64 74.96 48.94
CA GLY A 900 55.91 73.81 48.06
C GLY A 900 55.87 72.44 48.73
N ASP A 901 55.65 72.35 50.05
CA ASP A 901 55.41 71.08 50.74
C ASP A 901 54.09 70.47 50.29
N THR A 902 54.01 69.14 50.31
CA THR A 902 52.80 68.42 49.92
C THR A 902 52.45 67.35 50.93
N LEU A 903 51.22 67.38 51.43
CA LEU A 903 50.67 66.38 52.33
C LEU A 903 49.76 65.44 51.54
N VAL A 904 49.99 64.13 51.66
CA VAL A 904 49.28 63.08 50.92
C VAL A 904 48.60 62.14 51.91
N LEU A 905 47.27 62.12 51.90
CA LEU A 905 46.46 61.15 52.64
C LEU A 905 45.95 60.08 51.68
N TYR A 906 45.94 58.84 52.14
CA TYR A 906 45.56 57.68 51.34
C TYR A 906 44.91 56.61 52.21
N THR A 907 44.13 55.74 51.58
CA THR A 907 43.64 54.49 52.18
C THR A 907 44.59 53.32 51.90
N ASP A 908 44.48 52.27 52.70
CA ASP A 908 45.33 51.07 52.64
C ASP A 908 45.33 50.38 51.28
N GLY A 909 44.21 50.43 50.53
CA GLY A 909 44.12 49.88 49.18
C GLY A 909 45.26 50.32 48.23
N LEU A 910 45.82 51.52 48.42
CA LEU A 910 46.98 51.99 47.63
C LEU A 910 48.29 51.28 48.02
N VAL A 911 48.54 51.05 49.31
CA VAL A 911 49.76 50.37 49.80
C VAL A 911 49.67 48.84 49.75
N GLU A 912 48.46 48.29 49.79
CA GLU A 912 48.18 46.86 49.66
C GLU A 912 48.00 46.43 48.20
N SER A 913 48.18 47.35 47.25
CA SER A 913 48.10 47.06 45.81
C SER A 913 49.13 46.01 45.38
N ARG A 914 48.65 44.90 44.82
CA ARG A 914 49.50 43.76 44.41
C ARG A 914 49.90 43.78 42.93
N ASN A 915 51.15 43.43 42.64
CA ASN A 915 51.63 43.15 41.29
C ASN A 915 51.22 41.72 40.82
N ASN A 916 51.58 41.33 39.59
CA ASN A 916 51.28 40.00 39.04
C ASN A 916 51.98 38.84 39.79
N ALA A 917 53.05 39.11 40.55
CA ALA A 917 53.69 38.14 41.43
C ALA A 917 52.98 38.03 42.80
N GLY A 918 51.97 38.87 43.06
CA GLY A 918 51.23 38.90 44.33
C GLY A 918 51.87 39.75 45.42
N GLU A 919 52.93 40.50 45.12
CA GLU A 919 53.65 41.35 46.08
C GLU A 919 52.96 42.71 46.24
N GLU A 920 52.78 43.16 47.48
CA GLU A 920 52.25 44.48 47.81
C GLU A 920 53.30 45.57 47.58
N ILE A 921 52.86 46.79 47.20
CA ILE A 921 53.78 47.93 47.05
C ILE A 921 54.41 48.34 48.40
N GLY A 922 53.66 48.19 49.50
CA GLY A 922 54.11 48.51 50.86
C GLY A 922 54.27 50.01 51.12
N PHE A 923 54.49 50.37 52.39
CA PHE A 923 54.64 51.77 52.81
C PHE A 923 55.88 52.44 52.22
N ASP A 924 57.03 51.73 52.23
CA ASP A 924 58.29 52.27 51.70
C ASP A 924 58.20 52.47 50.19
N GLY A 925 57.71 51.46 49.44
CA GLY A 925 57.54 51.54 48.00
C GLY A 925 56.52 52.60 47.57
N PHE A 926 55.43 52.77 48.34
CA PHE A 926 54.49 53.86 48.08
C PHE A 926 55.12 55.22 48.36
N GLY A 927 55.83 55.40 49.47
CA GLY A 927 56.56 56.62 49.79
C GLY A 927 57.58 57.02 48.72
N GLU A 928 58.35 56.07 48.19
CA GLU A 928 59.25 56.29 47.04
C GLU A 928 58.48 56.70 45.79
N SER A 929 57.35 56.05 45.52
CA SER A 929 56.51 56.38 44.35
C SER A 929 55.96 57.81 44.41
N LEU A 930 55.66 58.34 45.60
CA LEU A 930 55.23 59.73 45.77
C LEU A 930 56.34 60.69 45.35
N VAL A 931 57.57 60.47 45.80
CA VAL A 931 58.72 61.32 45.45
C VAL A 931 58.96 61.33 43.94
N VAL A 932 58.88 60.16 43.29
CA VAL A 932 59.06 60.02 41.84
C VAL A 932 57.93 60.69 41.05
N ALA A 933 56.69 60.54 41.51
CA ALA A 933 55.49 61.06 40.86
C ALA A 933 55.24 62.56 41.11
N ARG A 934 56.13 63.25 41.84
CA ARG A 934 55.94 64.64 42.24
C ARG A 934 55.74 65.56 41.02
N CYS A 935 54.58 66.20 40.98
CA CYS A 935 54.21 67.17 39.96
C CYS A 935 53.87 68.53 40.60
N LYS A 936 53.91 69.59 39.77
CA LYS A 936 53.26 70.86 40.12
C LYS A 936 51.76 70.72 39.83
N GLY A 937 50.93 71.06 40.81
CA GLY A 937 49.48 70.91 40.73
C GLY A 937 49.02 69.60 41.36
N SER A 938 48.09 69.71 42.31
CA SER A 938 47.56 68.61 43.12
C SER A 938 46.89 67.53 42.25
N GLN A 939 46.14 67.91 41.23
CA GLN A 939 45.50 66.99 40.28
C GLN A 939 46.52 66.24 39.41
N ALA A 940 47.51 66.94 38.86
CA ALA A 940 48.56 66.32 38.06
C ALA A 940 49.40 65.34 38.88
N TYR A 941 49.60 65.64 40.17
CA TYR A 941 50.27 64.74 41.10
C TYR A 941 49.41 63.50 41.41
N TYR A 942 48.10 63.66 41.59
CA TYR A 942 47.18 62.53 41.72
C TYR A 942 47.26 61.61 40.49
N ASP A 943 47.15 62.17 39.28
CA ASP A 943 47.18 61.39 38.05
C ASP A 943 48.50 60.64 37.87
N ALA A 944 49.62 61.25 38.26
CA ALA A 944 50.94 60.62 38.24
C ALA A 944 51.06 59.45 39.23
N ILE A 945 50.55 59.61 40.46
CA ILE A 945 50.53 58.54 41.48
C ILE A 945 49.66 57.37 41.00
N MET A 946 48.48 57.67 40.46
CA MET A 946 47.56 56.65 39.95
C MET A 946 48.12 55.92 38.72
N ALA A 947 48.85 56.62 37.85
CA ALA A 947 49.56 56.01 36.73
C ALA A 947 50.67 55.07 37.23
N ALA A 948 51.47 55.48 38.22
CA ALA A 948 52.50 54.65 38.83
C ALA A 948 51.90 53.38 39.48
N ASN A 949 50.80 53.51 40.22
CA ASN A 949 50.08 52.38 40.80
C ASN A 949 49.54 51.42 39.72
N LYS A 950 49.01 51.93 38.61
CA LYS A 950 48.57 51.11 37.47
C LYS A 950 49.73 50.35 36.83
N VAL A 951 50.90 50.98 36.68
CA VAL A 951 52.11 50.32 36.17
C VAL A 951 52.57 49.20 37.10
N TRP A 952 52.53 49.41 38.43
CA TRP A 952 52.83 48.37 39.42
C TRP A 952 51.88 47.18 39.32
N ARG A 953 50.58 47.43 39.22
CA ARG A 953 49.54 46.37 39.22
C ARG A 953 49.40 45.59 37.91
N GLN A 954 49.78 46.18 36.77
CA GLN A 954 49.61 45.59 35.44
C GLN A 954 48.13 45.24 35.16
N ASP A 955 47.81 43.95 34.96
CA ASP A 955 46.46 43.45 34.63
C ASP A 955 45.63 43.02 35.87
N GLN A 956 46.18 43.10 37.07
CA GLN A 956 45.44 42.72 38.28
C GLN A 956 44.27 43.67 38.55
N PRO A 957 43.06 43.18 38.85
CA PRO A 957 41.93 44.02 39.25
C PRO A 957 42.20 44.72 40.59
N ARG A 958 41.46 45.80 40.88
CA ARG A 958 41.49 46.45 42.20
C ARG A 958 41.01 45.45 43.24
N GLN A 959 41.73 45.33 44.36
CA GLN A 959 41.37 44.44 45.46
C GLN A 959 40.67 45.19 46.61
N ASP A 960 40.75 46.52 46.62
CA ASP A 960 39.99 47.39 47.52
C ASP A 960 39.69 48.77 46.88
N ASP A 961 38.94 49.60 47.60
CA ASP A 961 38.67 51.00 47.27
C ASP A 961 39.95 51.84 47.38
N PHE A 962 40.17 52.73 46.40
CA PHE A 962 41.33 53.63 46.41
C PHE A 962 40.86 55.05 46.66
N SER A 963 41.26 55.63 47.78
CA SER A 963 41.07 57.05 48.06
C SER A 963 42.40 57.74 48.27
N LEU A 964 42.57 58.88 47.60
CA LEU A 964 43.78 59.69 47.66
C LEU A 964 43.38 61.16 47.73
N MET A 965 44.07 61.89 48.61
CA MET A 965 43.87 63.31 48.83
C MET A 965 45.24 63.98 48.95
N ILE A 966 45.46 65.00 48.13
CA ILE A 966 46.73 65.71 47.99
C ILE A 966 46.49 67.17 48.33
N LEU A 967 47.24 67.68 49.30
CA LEU A 967 47.25 69.09 49.70
C LEU A 967 48.64 69.65 49.46
N GLN A 968 48.78 70.58 48.53
CA GLN A 968 50.05 71.23 48.20
C GLN A 968 50.01 72.70 48.61
N ARG A 969 51.01 73.18 49.36
CA ARG A 969 51.17 74.62 49.63
C ARG A 969 51.79 75.28 48.40
N CYS A 970 51.12 76.29 47.86
CA CYS A 970 51.63 77.05 46.72
C CYS A 970 52.94 77.77 47.07
N VAL A 971 53.86 77.86 46.11
CA VAL A 971 55.05 78.71 46.22
C VAL A 971 54.66 80.07 45.67
N SER A 972 54.72 81.11 46.51
CA SER A 972 54.43 82.50 46.10
C SER A 972 55.44 83.03 45.08
#